data_AF-A0A662WCA6-F1
#
_entry.id   AF-A0A662WCA6-F1
#
_cell.length_a   1.000
_cell.length_b   1.000
_cell.length_c   1.000
_cell.angle_alpha   90.00
_cell.angle_beta   90.00
_cell.angle_gamma   90.00
#
_symmetry.space_group_name_H-M   'P 1'
#
loop_
_entity.id
_entity.type
_entity.pdbx_description
1 polymer ?
#
loop_
_entity_poly.entity_id
_entity_poly.type
_entity_poly.pdbx_seq_one_letter_code
_entity_poly.pdbx_strand_id
1 'polypeptide(L)'
;PVFVFRNGRITTVEALNVKAGDFAPAVNSCEFKGSELQKHASGYAVKVGPSNNPVTLETKTMRKQIDCTAKPTSELVYVMHVNFPKFGESEEKRIPASIFSADMDSRAAFLRAAFMKDSRESNGFCYITSSRELAEDYQDLLLTLGIHSRIVDSTNSYKVYIAEDSLEEFVNVLKFNRDGKIKRLIEKSRNYRGQEVPQHVGEMIKNCLKKLGMKYEYIHERLIDNYGINTVVVERYAEAIEKRIKELERVLEDFAFDTRSLRELREKLNYSQQKVAELIGVTRSTIDYAERGGYSEEKRMALLQKLRMGIKEVISEVKEDLEKIKAIKKFRWLKVEEVEIVPNESKYKADWVYDVTVEPTHTFISHGLILHNTVSVAKAGINAVLRARCALLGAANPKYGRFDRYAPIAEQIDLSPTLLSRFDLIFVLTDEPDEEKDRKLAEHILKAHELGEKLEKLKNIVSTEYTKEELEEQAEEIKPAIDPDLLRKYIAYAKRTVFPVLTEEAKERIIDFYISLRSKAKDNSAMPITARQLEALIRLAEASARLRLSDYVTAEDVERVVKIVRKSLEQIAIDPETGEIDIDYAFTGTSKSQRDRILILRKIIEELETTHEKGAPEEEVLRMAEEEGIDAHKAKEILAKMRERGDVYSPRIGYYRVVRRD
;
A
#
# COMPACT_ATOMS: atom_id res chain seq x y z
N PRO A 1 -6.24 34.33 19.18
CA PRO A 1 -5.29 35.18 18.42
C PRO A 1 -5.51 35.03 16.91
N VAL A 2 -5.70 36.15 16.20
CA VAL A 2 -5.75 36.17 14.72
C VAL A 2 -4.38 36.60 14.20
N PHE A 3 -3.83 35.86 13.25
CA PHE A 3 -2.54 36.18 12.63
C PHE A 3 -2.76 36.66 11.19
N VAL A 4 -2.29 37.87 10.88
CA VAL A 4 -2.36 38.45 9.53
C VAL A 4 -0.97 38.45 8.91
N PHE A 5 -0.83 37.82 7.74
CA PHE A 5 0.42 37.81 6.99
C PHE A 5 0.45 38.99 6.01
N ARG A 6 1.48 39.84 6.12
CA ARG A 6 1.83 40.82 5.09
C ARG A 6 3.35 40.93 5.00
N ASN A 7 3.90 40.79 3.80
CA ASN A 7 5.33 40.90 3.48
C ASN A 7 6.28 40.13 4.43
N GLY A 8 5.95 38.87 4.75
CA GLY A 8 6.90 37.91 5.33
C GLY A 8 7.24 38.09 6.81
N ARG A 9 6.46 38.86 7.59
CA ARG A 9 6.58 38.91 9.06
C ARG A 9 5.21 38.74 9.74
N ILE A 10 5.24 38.17 10.95
CA ILE A 10 4.10 37.95 11.81
C ILE A 10 4.19 38.93 12.98
N THR A 11 3.10 39.63 13.28
CA THR A 11 2.99 40.52 14.45
C THR A 11 1.65 40.26 15.14
N THR A 12 1.67 40.12 16.47
CA THR A 12 0.46 39.95 17.28
C THR A 12 -0.22 41.32 17.48
N VAL A 13 -1.55 41.36 17.38
CA VAL A 13 -2.37 42.55 17.69
C VAL A 13 -3.53 42.12 18.58
N GLU A 14 -3.80 42.89 19.64
CA GLU A 14 -4.94 42.63 20.53
C GLU A 14 -6.27 43.09 19.90
N ALA A 15 -7.35 42.41 20.24
CA ALA A 15 -8.61 42.48 19.49
C ALA A 15 -9.49 43.69 19.87
N LEU A 16 -9.00 44.91 19.65
CA LEU A 16 -9.78 46.15 19.75
C LEU A 16 -9.61 47.01 18.48
N ASN A 17 -10.72 47.26 17.78
CA ASN A 17 -10.87 48.10 16.57
C ASN A 17 -10.31 47.56 15.23
N VAL A 18 -11.06 46.65 14.59
CA VAL A 18 -11.15 46.56 13.13
C VAL A 18 -12.63 46.43 12.74
N LYS A 19 -13.07 47.13 11.68
CA LYS A 19 -14.46 47.07 11.16
C LYS A 19 -14.52 46.23 9.88
N ALA A 20 -15.71 45.70 9.56
CA ALA A 20 -15.94 45.06 8.27
C ALA A 20 -15.79 46.07 7.11
N GLY A 21 -14.98 45.72 6.10
CA GLY A 21 -14.78 46.56 4.91
C GLY A 21 -13.50 46.28 4.11
N ASP A 22 -12.46 45.70 4.73
CA ASP A 22 -11.13 45.62 4.11
C ASP A 22 -10.95 44.45 3.13
N PHE A 23 -11.05 44.83 1.84
CA PHE A 23 -10.59 44.16 0.60
C PHE A 23 -11.56 43.19 -0.11
N ALA A 24 -11.44 43.22 -1.45
CA ALA A 24 -12.47 42.90 -2.42
C ALA A 24 -11.88 42.19 -3.66
N PRO A 25 -12.68 41.58 -4.56
CA PRO A 25 -12.17 40.68 -5.60
C PRO A 25 -11.58 41.43 -6.82
N ALA A 26 -10.65 40.79 -7.52
CA ALA A 26 -10.10 41.26 -8.78
C ALA A 26 -10.17 40.16 -9.85
N VAL A 27 -11.00 40.37 -10.87
CA VAL A 27 -11.01 39.61 -12.13
C VAL A 27 -10.19 40.41 -13.15
N ASN A 28 -9.40 39.75 -14.00
CA ASN A 28 -9.14 40.26 -15.35
C ASN A 28 -8.58 39.21 -16.32
N SER A 29 -8.82 39.46 -17.60
CA SER A 29 -8.49 38.62 -18.76
C SER A 29 -7.29 39.12 -19.56
N CYS A 30 -6.64 38.25 -20.34
CA CYS A 30 -5.84 38.64 -21.51
C CYS A 30 -6.12 37.73 -22.72
N GLU A 31 -6.35 38.35 -23.88
CA GLU A 31 -6.31 37.67 -25.19
C GLU A 31 -4.86 37.59 -25.71
N PHE A 32 -4.63 36.78 -26.76
CA PHE A 32 -3.66 37.14 -27.80
C PHE A 32 -4.19 36.80 -29.20
N LYS A 33 -4.02 37.72 -30.14
CA LYS A 33 -4.28 37.57 -31.58
C LYS A 33 -2.93 37.61 -32.33
N GLY A 34 -2.83 36.99 -33.51
CA GLY A 34 -1.54 36.78 -34.19
C GLY A 34 -1.42 37.37 -35.60
N SER A 35 -0.18 37.43 -36.11
CA SER A 35 0.22 37.75 -37.50
C SER A 35 1.69 37.35 -37.74
N GLU A 36 2.21 37.24 -38.97
CA GLU A 36 1.52 37.19 -40.27
C GLU A 36 1.32 35.71 -40.71
N LEU A 37 1.95 35.07 -41.72
CA LEU A 37 2.84 35.50 -42.82
C LEU A 37 2.59 34.60 -44.05
N GLN A 38 2.05 35.18 -45.12
CA GLN A 38 1.87 34.50 -46.42
C GLN A 38 3.03 34.79 -47.38
N LYS A 39 3.55 33.75 -48.06
CA LYS A 39 3.99 33.74 -49.48
C LYS A 39 4.78 32.48 -49.85
N HIS A 40 4.14 31.56 -50.57
CA HIS A 40 4.44 31.22 -51.98
C HIS A 40 3.61 30.00 -52.41
N ALA A 41 3.37 29.85 -53.72
CA ALA A 41 2.40 28.90 -54.27
C ALA A 41 2.99 28.03 -55.40
N SER A 42 2.15 27.10 -55.88
CA SER A 42 2.25 26.28 -57.10
C SER A 42 3.12 25.00 -57.05
N GLY A 43 2.57 23.91 -57.62
CA GLY A 43 3.21 22.58 -57.68
C GLY A 43 2.24 21.43 -57.99
N TYR A 44 2.04 21.14 -59.27
CA TYR A 44 1.38 19.96 -59.88
C TYR A 44 1.87 18.60 -59.33
N ALA A 45 1.23 17.42 -59.51
CA ALA A 45 -0.15 17.01 -59.82
C ALA A 45 -0.25 15.45 -59.76
N VAL A 46 -1.46 14.89 -59.75
CA VAL A 46 -1.82 13.47 -59.57
C VAL A 46 -1.27 12.49 -60.63
N LYS A 47 -0.90 11.25 -60.21
CA LYS A 47 -1.15 10.01 -60.99
C LYS A 47 -1.21 8.75 -60.11
N VAL A 48 -1.92 7.70 -60.57
CA VAL A 48 -2.34 6.53 -59.77
C VAL A 48 -2.19 5.19 -60.55
N GLY A 49 -1.69 4.15 -59.85
CA GLY A 49 -1.82 2.71 -60.20
C GLY A 49 -0.90 2.16 -61.32
N PRO A 50 -0.99 0.85 -61.66
CA PRO A 50 -1.63 -0.25 -60.89
C PRO A 50 -0.87 -1.61 -60.85
N SER A 51 -1.23 -2.46 -59.87
CA SER A 51 -1.23 -3.95 -59.91
C SER A 51 0.08 -4.80 -59.84
N ASN A 52 -0.13 -6.03 -59.35
CA ASN A 52 0.61 -7.30 -59.52
C ASN A 52 1.76 -7.72 -58.56
N ASN A 53 1.62 -8.98 -58.12
CA ASN A 53 2.52 -9.85 -57.34
C ASN A 53 3.65 -10.47 -58.22
N PRO A 54 4.62 -11.25 -57.66
CA PRO A 54 5.16 -11.34 -56.29
C PRO A 54 6.71 -11.18 -56.29
N VAL A 55 7.38 -11.43 -55.15
CA VAL A 55 8.56 -12.33 -54.99
C VAL A 55 9.16 -12.19 -53.58
N THR A 56 9.53 -13.32 -52.97
CA THR A 56 10.27 -13.37 -51.69
C THR A 56 11.79 -13.42 -51.92
N LEU A 57 12.52 -12.67 -51.07
CA LEU A 57 13.90 -12.93 -50.61
C LEU A 57 14.98 -13.34 -51.66
N GLU A 58 15.97 -12.46 -51.84
CA GLU A 58 17.35 -12.88 -51.50
C GLU A 58 18.23 -11.68 -51.08
N THR A 59 19.26 -11.95 -50.26
CA THR A 59 20.09 -10.90 -49.65
C THR A 59 21.28 -10.50 -50.51
N LYS A 60 21.41 -9.20 -50.84
CA LYS A 60 22.70 -8.62 -51.26
C LYS A 60 22.97 -7.27 -50.59
N THR A 61 24.20 -7.11 -50.13
CA THR A 61 24.65 -6.04 -49.25
C THR A 61 24.68 -4.68 -49.94
N MET A 62 23.68 -3.84 -49.68
CA MET A 62 23.71 -2.40 -50.02
C MET A 62 24.00 -1.58 -48.77
N ARG A 63 25.26 -1.17 -48.59
CA ARG A 63 25.62 -0.08 -47.69
C ARG A 63 25.05 1.23 -48.25
N LYS A 64 23.91 1.68 -47.74
CA LYS A 64 23.59 3.10 -47.65
C LYS A 64 23.44 3.48 -46.19
N GLN A 65 24.14 4.55 -45.79
CA GLN A 65 23.82 5.25 -44.55
C GLN A 65 22.36 5.69 -44.63
N ILE A 66 21.57 5.33 -43.63
CA ILE A 66 20.50 6.22 -43.18
C ILE A 66 21.23 7.25 -42.32
N ASP A 67 21.64 8.35 -42.96
CA ASP A 67 22.39 9.39 -42.30
C ASP A 67 21.43 10.29 -41.52
N CYS A 68 21.35 10.04 -40.21
CA CYS A 68 20.44 10.77 -39.31
C CYS A 68 20.86 12.23 -39.08
N THR A 69 21.90 12.74 -39.74
CA THR A 69 22.27 14.17 -39.69
C THR A 69 21.53 15.04 -40.73
N ALA A 70 20.83 14.43 -41.69
CA ALA A 70 19.93 15.15 -42.59
C ALA A 70 18.66 15.59 -41.84
N LYS A 71 18.34 16.90 -41.89
CA LYS A 71 17.05 17.42 -41.40
C LYS A 71 15.91 16.65 -42.06
N PRO A 72 15.01 15.99 -41.31
CA PRO A 72 13.94 15.18 -41.90
C PRO A 72 12.97 16.08 -42.67
N THR A 73 12.57 15.63 -43.86
CA THR A 73 11.53 16.29 -44.66
C THR A 73 10.19 16.28 -43.91
N SER A 74 9.47 17.40 -44.00
CA SER A 74 8.39 17.75 -43.08
C SER A 74 7.25 16.75 -43.00
N GLU A 75 6.91 16.06 -44.10
CA GLU A 75 5.71 15.23 -44.19
C GLU A 75 5.72 14.02 -43.25
N LEU A 76 6.82 13.28 -43.11
CA LEU A 76 6.83 12.07 -42.27
C LEU A 76 6.77 12.43 -40.77
N VAL A 77 7.46 13.50 -40.37
CA VAL A 77 7.42 14.02 -38.99
C VAL A 77 6.04 14.60 -38.67
N TYR A 78 5.45 15.35 -39.60
CA TYR A 78 4.09 15.86 -39.47
C TYR A 78 3.05 14.73 -39.37
N VAL A 79 3.13 13.72 -40.23
CA VAL A 79 2.27 12.53 -40.17
C VAL A 79 2.41 11.80 -38.83
N MET A 80 3.63 11.66 -38.29
CA MET A 80 3.82 11.05 -36.97
C MET A 80 3.38 11.93 -35.80
N HIS A 81 3.56 13.25 -35.85
CA HIS A 81 3.02 14.15 -34.82
C HIS A 81 1.49 14.21 -34.83
N VAL A 82 0.85 14.25 -36.01
CA VAL A 82 -0.61 14.32 -36.15
C VAL A 82 -1.30 13.02 -35.73
N ASN A 83 -0.75 11.85 -36.09
CA ASN A 83 -1.35 10.55 -35.76
C ASN A 83 -0.86 9.97 -34.42
N PHE A 84 0.33 10.35 -33.96
CA PHE A 84 0.94 9.87 -32.72
C PHE A 84 1.55 11.04 -31.90
N PRO A 85 0.74 11.97 -31.37
CA PRO A 85 1.17 13.17 -30.63
C PRO A 85 1.83 12.89 -29.25
N LYS A 86 2.36 11.68 -29.05
CA LYS A 86 3.17 11.26 -27.89
C LYS A 86 4.64 10.98 -28.25
N PHE A 87 5.05 11.19 -29.49
CA PHE A 87 6.47 11.23 -29.88
C PHE A 87 7.08 12.58 -29.50
N GLY A 88 7.40 12.75 -28.21
CA GLY A 88 8.14 13.90 -27.68
C GLY A 88 9.60 13.93 -28.12
N GLU A 89 10.35 14.92 -27.61
CA GLU A 89 11.76 15.09 -27.98
C GLU A 89 12.66 13.95 -27.50
N SER A 90 13.90 13.85 -28.01
CA SER A 90 14.77 12.71 -27.69
C SER A 90 15.19 12.63 -26.22
N GLU A 91 15.04 13.72 -25.48
CA GLU A 91 15.35 13.84 -24.06
C GLU A 91 14.12 13.53 -23.18
N GLU A 92 12.89 13.64 -23.71
CA GLU A 92 11.63 13.39 -22.98
C GLU A 92 11.10 11.94 -23.11
N LYS A 93 11.84 11.05 -23.77
CA LYS A 93 11.39 9.68 -24.08
C LYS A 93 11.12 8.86 -22.81
N ARG A 94 10.00 8.13 -22.80
CA ARG A 94 9.61 7.19 -21.73
C ARG A 94 9.26 5.81 -22.28
N ILE A 95 9.39 4.77 -21.46
CA ILE A 95 8.79 3.47 -21.74
C ILE A 95 7.27 3.58 -21.50
N PRO A 96 6.40 3.13 -22.42
CA PRO A 96 4.96 3.16 -22.21
C PRO A 96 4.53 2.37 -20.97
N ALA A 97 3.64 2.95 -20.15
CA ALA A 97 3.16 2.34 -18.91
C ALA A 97 2.57 0.92 -19.10
N SER A 98 2.00 0.62 -20.27
CA SER A 98 1.52 -0.71 -20.64
C SER A 98 2.62 -1.79 -20.65
N ILE A 99 3.89 -1.44 -20.88
CA ILE A 99 5.02 -2.38 -20.81
C ILE A 99 5.30 -2.77 -19.35
N PHE A 100 5.24 -1.83 -18.41
CA PHE A 100 5.39 -2.13 -16.98
C PHE A 100 4.26 -3.03 -16.45
N SER A 101 3.04 -2.84 -16.95
CA SER A 101 1.88 -3.68 -16.64
C SER A 101 1.83 -5.03 -17.37
N ALA A 102 2.76 -5.30 -18.30
CA ALA A 102 2.75 -6.52 -19.11
C ALA A 102 3.26 -7.76 -18.34
N ASP A 103 3.05 -8.94 -18.91
CA ASP A 103 3.60 -10.19 -18.40
C ASP A 103 5.14 -10.23 -18.46
N MET A 104 5.71 -11.26 -17.83
CA MET A 104 7.16 -11.40 -17.70
C MET A 104 7.87 -11.66 -19.04
N ASP A 105 7.29 -12.45 -19.95
CA ASP A 105 7.90 -12.74 -21.25
C ASP A 105 7.79 -11.54 -22.20
N SER A 106 6.68 -10.77 -22.16
CA SER A 106 6.55 -9.50 -22.88
C SER A 106 7.57 -8.45 -22.43
N ARG A 107 7.75 -8.26 -21.11
CA ARG A 107 8.80 -7.37 -20.57
C ARG A 107 10.20 -7.86 -20.95
N ALA A 108 10.44 -9.16 -20.87
CA ALA A 108 11.70 -9.76 -21.31
C ALA A 108 11.90 -9.69 -22.83
N ALA A 109 10.84 -9.66 -23.65
CA ALA A 109 10.93 -9.45 -25.09
C ALA A 109 11.32 -8.00 -25.44
N PHE A 110 10.67 -7.02 -24.78
CA PHE A 110 10.97 -5.60 -24.94
C PHE A 110 12.44 -5.28 -24.56
N LEU A 111 12.88 -5.68 -23.37
CA LEU A 111 14.25 -5.44 -22.90
C LEU A 111 15.31 -6.12 -23.80
N ARG A 112 15.05 -7.35 -24.21
CA ARG A 112 15.92 -8.08 -25.15
C ARG A 112 16.05 -7.37 -26.49
N ALA A 113 14.98 -6.78 -27.02
CA ALA A 113 15.01 -6.04 -28.27
C ALA A 113 15.88 -4.77 -28.19
N ALA A 114 15.81 -4.03 -27.08
CA ALA A 114 16.66 -2.88 -26.80
C ALA A 114 18.15 -3.28 -26.66
N PHE A 115 18.45 -4.18 -25.72
CA PHE A 115 19.82 -4.65 -25.45
C PHE A 115 20.44 -5.53 -26.57
N MET A 116 19.69 -5.84 -27.64
CA MET A 116 20.21 -6.53 -28.83
C MET A 116 20.88 -5.58 -29.84
N LYS A 117 20.51 -4.29 -29.86
CA LYS A 117 21.09 -3.29 -30.77
C LYS A 117 22.18 -2.44 -30.14
N ASP A 118 21.99 -2.02 -28.90
CA ASP A 118 22.90 -1.08 -28.23
C ASP A 118 24.13 -1.74 -27.58
N SER A 119 25.07 -0.92 -27.12
CA SER A 119 26.50 -1.22 -27.22
C SER A 119 27.04 -2.32 -26.29
N ARG A 120 27.59 -3.38 -26.89
CA ARG A 120 28.41 -4.41 -26.23
C ARG A 120 29.82 -3.88 -25.91
N GLU A 121 29.97 -2.94 -24.96
CA GLU A 121 31.26 -2.39 -24.52
C GLU A 121 32.28 -3.45 -24.04
N SER A 122 33.56 -3.09 -23.93
CA SER A 122 34.67 -4.01 -23.59
C SER A 122 34.48 -4.76 -22.26
N ASN A 123 33.87 -4.09 -21.27
CA ASN A 123 33.83 -4.54 -19.87
C ASN A 123 32.43 -4.86 -19.33
N GLY A 124 31.36 -4.76 -20.13
CA GLY A 124 30.00 -5.03 -19.64
C GLY A 124 28.92 -4.96 -20.73
N PHE A 125 27.67 -5.18 -20.31
CA PHE A 125 26.47 -4.92 -21.11
C PHE A 125 25.87 -3.59 -20.67
N CYS A 126 25.57 -2.71 -21.63
CA CYS A 126 24.83 -1.48 -21.37
C CYS A 126 23.86 -1.13 -22.50
N TYR A 127 22.80 -0.41 -22.13
CA TYR A 127 21.95 0.37 -23.02
C TYR A 127 22.34 1.85 -22.90
N ILE A 128 22.23 2.64 -23.98
CA ILE A 128 22.62 4.05 -24.02
C ILE A 128 21.47 4.91 -24.55
N THR A 129 21.22 6.04 -23.91
CA THR A 129 20.12 6.98 -24.24
C THR A 129 20.53 8.44 -23.98
N SER A 130 19.93 9.38 -24.71
CA SER A 130 20.02 10.83 -24.42
C SER A 130 19.08 11.26 -23.28
N SER A 131 17.87 10.67 -23.20
CA SER A 131 16.95 10.87 -22.08
C SER A 131 17.45 10.16 -20.82
N ARG A 132 17.33 10.85 -19.67
CA ARG A 132 17.62 10.32 -18.34
C ARG A 132 16.47 9.45 -17.84
N GLU A 133 15.27 9.92 -18.06
CA GLU A 133 14.00 9.34 -17.68
C GLU A 133 13.80 7.99 -18.39
N LEU A 134 14.27 7.88 -19.65
CA LEU A 134 14.33 6.60 -20.35
C LEU A 134 15.34 5.63 -19.71
N ALA A 135 16.48 6.12 -19.22
CA ALA A 135 17.47 5.29 -18.54
C ALA A 135 16.95 4.76 -17.19
N GLU A 136 16.24 5.63 -16.45
CA GLU A 136 15.53 5.30 -15.21
C GLU A 136 14.40 4.29 -15.47
N ASP A 137 13.58 4.49 -16.52
CA ASP A 137 12.56 3.51 -16.95
C ASP A 137 13.16 2.15 -17.30
N TYR A 138 14.31 2.11 -18.01
CA TYR A 138 14.99 0.85 -18.35
C TYR A 138 15.58 0.17 -17.10
N GLN A 139 16.09 0.93 -16.14
CA GLN A 139 16.58 0.42 -14.86
C GLN A 139 15.44 -0.21 -14.04
N ASP A 140 14.32 0.50 -13.88
CA ASP A 140 13.13 -0.03 -13.20
C ASP A 140 12.57 -1.27 -13.91
N LEU A 141 12.48 -1.26 -15.25
CA LEU A 141 11.95 -2.40 -16.01
C LEU A 141 12.82 -3.66 -15.87
N LEU A 142 14.15 -3.53 -15.90
CA LEU A 142 15.09 -4.62 -15.59
C LEU A 142 14.90 -5.14 -14.16
N LEU A 143 14.68 -4.23 -13.21
CA LEU A 143 14.49 -4.56 -11.80
C LEU A 143 13.17 -5.30 -11.54
N THR A 144 12.12 -5.06 -12.35
CA THR A 144 10.88 -5.87 -12.33
C THR A 144 11.09 -7.33 -12.77
N LEU A 145 12.26 -7.67 -13.33
CA LEU A 145 12.68 -9.02 -13.69
C LEU A 145 13.79 -9.57 -12.77
N GLY A 146 14.09 -8.90 -11.65
CA GLY A 146 15.18 -9.29 -10.73
C GLY A 146 16.59 -8.97 -11.24
N ILE A 147 16.72 -8.26 -12.37
CA ILE A 147 18.01 -7.89 -12.96
C ILE A 147 18.39 -6.51 -12.44
N HIS A 148 19.50 -6.40 -11.72
CA HIS A 148 20.01 -5.10 -11.31
C HIS A 148 20.89 -4.45 -12.39
N SER A 149 20.77 -3.13 -12.50
CA SER A 149 21.61 -2.28 -13.33
C SER A 149 21.95 -0.99 -12.58
N ARG A 150 22.96 -0.26 -13.07
CA ARG A 150 23.33 1.09 -12.62
C ARG A 150 23.29 2.04 -13.80
N ILE A 151 22.81 3.25 -13.58
CA ILE A 151 22.95 4.35 -14.54
C ILE A 151 24.31 5.00 -14.30
N VAL A 152 25.06 5.24 -15.38
CA VAL A 152 26.28 6.02 -15.37
C VAL A 152 26.08 7.20 -16.31
N ASP A 153 26.27 8.41 -15.78
CA ASP A 153 26.23 9.64 -16.55
C ASP A 153 27.45 9.74 -17.48
N SER A 154 27.31 10.41 -18.61
CA SER A 154 28.37 10.71 -19.58
C SER A 154 27.93 11.93 -20.38
N THR A 155 28.88 12.74 -20.85
CA THR A 155 28.69 14.15 -21.26
C THR A 155 27.39 14.51 -22.01
N ASN A 156 26.92 13.64 -22.92
CA ASN A 156 25.65 13.81 -23.66
C ASN A 156 24.77 12.54 -23.67
N SER A 157 24.94 11.60 -22.73
CA SER A 157 24.21 10.31 -22.73
C SER A 157 24.28 9.54 -21.41
N TYR A 158 23.15 8.97 -20.98
CA TYR A 158 23.06 8.07 -19.84
C TYR A 158 23.26 6.61 -20.27
N LYS A 159 24.04 5.85 -19.49
CA LYS A 159 24.35 4.44 -19.77
C LYS A 159 23.81 3.51 -18.67
N VAL A 160 22.86 2.65 -19.02
CA VAL A 160 22.28 1.64 -18.13
C VAL A 160 23.14 0.36 -18.19
N TYR A 161 24.14 0.25 -17.31
CA TYR A 161 25.01 -0.93 -17.21
C TYR A 161 24.37 -2.02 -16.36
N ILE A 162 24.32 -3.26 -16.86
CA ILE A 162 23.93 -4.44 -16.07
C ILE A 162 24.97 -4.68 -14.96
N ALA A 163 24.51 -4.90 -13.72
CA ALA A 163 25.40 -5.18 -12.60
C ALA A 163 26.11 -6.53 -12.77
N GLU A 164 27.37 -6.63 -12.34
CA GLU A 164 28.19 -7.84 -12.55
C GLU A 164 27.53 -9.08 -11.95
N ASP A 165 27.05 -8.99 -10.71
CA ASP A 165 26.35 -10.05 -9.98
C ASP A 165 24.97 -10.43 -10.58
N SER A 166 24.43 -9.62 -11.50
CA SER A 166 23.13 -9.81 -12.15
C SER A 166 23.26 -10.26 -13.61
N LEU A 167 24.48 -10.40 -14.13
CA LEU A 167 24.72 -10.66 -15.55
C LEU A 167 24.32 -12.08 -15.99
N GLU A 168 24.50 -13.10 -15.14
CA GLU A 168 24.05 -14.46 -15.48
C GLU A 168 22.52 -14.52 -15.53
N GLU A 169 21.82 -13.81 -14.64
CA GLU A 169 20.35 -13.73 -14.64
C GLU A 169 19.80 -12.93 -15.83
N PHE A 170 20.41 -11.79 -16.17
CA PHE A 170 20.11 -11.03 -17.38
C PHE A 170 20.18 -11.90 -18.64
N VAL A 171 21.21 -12.74 -18.78
CA VAL A 171 21.38 -13.65 -19.91
C VAL A 171 20.32 -14.76 -19.90
N ASN A 172 19.92 -15.26 -18.73
CA ASN A 172 18.91 -16.30 -18.58
C ASN A 172 17.50 -15.78 -18.92
N VAL A 173 17.03 -14.73 -18.24
CA VAL A 173 15.67 -14.18 -18.39
C VAL A 173 15.44 -13.59 -19.78
N LEU A 174 16.42 -12.84 -20.30
CA LEU A 174 16.36 -12.30 -21.66
C LEU A 174 16.82 -13.33 -22.72
N LYS A 175 17.03 -14.60 -22.32
CA LYS A 175 17.37 -15.79 -23.13
C LYS A 175 18.40 -15.46 -24.23
N PHE A 176 19.46 -14.72 -23.87
CA PHE A 176 20.52 -14.30 -24.80
C PHE A 176 21.46 -15.47 -25.13
N ASN A 177 21.93 -15.56 -26.37
CA ASN A 177 22.90 -16.59 -26.75
C ASN A 177 24.23 -16.40 -26.00
N ARG A 178 24.80 -17.48 -25.46
CA ARG A 178 26.01 -17.44 -24.60
C ARG A 178 27.30 -17.34 -25.44
N ASP A 179 27.44 -16.26 -26.21
CA ASP A 179 28.62 -15.95 -27.04
C ASP A 179 29.94 -15.95 -26.24
N GLY A 180 31.07 -16.16 -26.91
CA GLY A 180 32.41 -16.18 -26.29
C GLY A 180 32.90 -14.86 -25.66
N LYS A 181 32.12 -13.77 -25.73
CA LYS A 181 32.31 -12.54 -24.92
C LYS A 181 31.43 -12.55 -23.66
N ILE A 182 30.20 -13.07 -23.75
CA ILE A 182 29.27 -13.22 -22.62
C ILE A 182 29.84 -14.19 -21.59
N LYS A 183 30.34 -15.36 -22.02
CA LYS A 183 30.96 -16.36 -21.12
C LYS A 183 32.07 -15.73 -20.25
N ARG A 184 33.00 -14.99 -20.87
CA ARG A 184 34.09 -14.29 -20.17
C ARG A 184 33.64 -13.19 -19.21
N LEU A 185 32.49 -12.55 -19.44
CA LEU A 185 31.93 -11.58 -18.50
C LEU A 185 31.22 -12.28 -17.31
N ILE A 186 30.55 -13.40 -17.54
CA ILE A 186 29.99 -14.26 -16.47
C ILE A 186 31.13 -14.87 -15.62
N GLU A 187 32.22 -15.31 -16.24
CA GLU A 187 33.42 -15.81 -15.55
C GLU A 187 34.08 -14.72 -14.69
N LYS A 188 34.11 -13.46 -15.14
CA LYS A 188 34.53 -12.32 -14.32
C LYS A 188 33.58 -12.06 -13.15
N SER A 189 32.27 -12.04 -13.42
CA SER A 189 31.21 -11.85 -12.41
C SER A 189 31.32 -12.82 -11.22
N ARG A 190 31.70 -14.08 -11.47
CA ARG A 190 31.92 -15.09 -10.42
C ARG A 190 33.10 -14.81 -9.47
N ASN A 191 33.93 -13.79 -9.74
CA ASN A 191 34.97 -13.29 -8.83
C ASN A 191 34.53 -12.05 -8.01
N TYR A 192 33.24 -11.66 -8.09
CA TYR A 192 32.68 -10.53 -7.37
C TYR A 192 32.81 -10.73 -5.85
N ARG A 193 33.33 -9.71 -5.14
CA ARG A 193 33.72 -9.82 -3.71
C ARG A 193 32.57 -9.69 -2.70
N GLY A 194 31.32 -9.65 -3.17
CA GLY A 194 30.14 -9.38 -2.34
C GLY A 194 29.95 -7.90 -2.03
N GLN A 195 28.74 -7.54 -1.60
CA GLN A 195 28.32 -6.17 -1.28
C GLN A 195 28.66 -5.84 0.18
N GLU A 196 28.98 -4.58 0.51
CA GLU A 196 29.07 -4.12 1.90
C GLU A 196 27.69 -4.18 2.56
N VAL A 197 27.60 -4.70 3.79
CA VAL A 197 26.36 -4.73 4.59
C VAL A 197 26.45 -3.72 5.75
N PRO A 198 25.32 -3.30 6.36
CA PRO A 198 25.34 -2.36 7.49
C PRO A 198 26.21 -2.84 8.66
N GLN A 199 26.86 -1.91 9.35
CA GLN A 199 27.80 -2.22 10.44
C GLN A 199 27.17 -3.03 11.57
N HIS A 200 25.89 -2.78 11.89
CA HIS A 200 25.09 -3.58 12.84
C HIS A 200 25.13 -5.09 12.55
N VAL A 201 25.23 -5.52 11.28
CA VAL A 201 25.37 -6.94 10.94
C VAL A 201 26.69 -7.52 11.47
N GLY A 202 27.77 -6.73 11.43
CA GLY A 202 29.04 -7.08 12.06
C GLY A 202 28.95 -7.12 13.59
N GLU A 203 28.17 -6.22 14.20
CA GLU A 203 27.92 -6.23 15.65
C GLU A 203 27.13 -7.48 16.08
N MET A 204 26.08 -7.86 15.34
CA MET A 204 25.33 -9.09 15.56
C MET A 204 26.25 -10.32 15.50
N ILE A 205 27.10 -10.42 14.47
CA ILE A 205 28.06 -11.53 14.35
C ILE A 205 29.08 -11.50 15.50
N LYS A 206 29.64 -10.33 15.85
CA LYS A 206 30.55 -10.16 16.99
C LYS A 206 29.91 -10.61 18.31
N ASN A 207 28.63 -10.30 18.53
CA ASN A 207 27.86 -10.72 19.68
C ASN A 207 27.64 -12.26 19.68
N CYS A 208 27.29 -12.85 18.53
CA CYS A 208 27.18 -14.31 18.39
C CYS A 208 28.50 -15.03 18.71
N LEU A 209 29.62 -14.57 18.14
CA LEU A 209 30.95 -15.14 18.39
C LEU A 209 31.35 -15.01 19.88
N LYS A 210 31.11 -13.84 20.50
CA LYS A 210 31.35 -13.61 21.94
C LYS A 210 30.46 -14.48 22.84
N LYS A 211 29.21 -14.73 22.45
CA LYS A 211 28.28 -15.64 23.15
C LYS A 211 28.78 -17.09 23.08
N LEU A 212 29.24 -17.54 21.91
CA LEU A 212 29.72 -18.91 21.63
C LEU A 212 31.20 -19.20 22.02
N GLY A 213 31.91 -18.25 22.62
CA GLY A 213 33.31 -18.42 23.02
C GLY A 213 34.30 -18.51 21.83
N MET A 214 33.95 -17.92 20.70
CA MET A 214 34.73 -17.92 19.46
C MET A 214 35.60 -16.65 19.33
N LYS A 215 36.67 -16.76 18.54
CA LYS A 215 37.50 -15.60 18.13
C LYS A 215 36.70 -14.62 17.26
N TYR A 216 36.93 -13.32 17.46
CA TYR A 216 36.21 -12.22 16.80
C TYR A 216 37.09 -11.00 16.46
N GLU A 217 38.41 -11.11 16.63
CA GLU A 217 39.41 -10.03 16.45
C GLU A 217 39.24 -9.30 15.11
N TYR A 218 39.22 -10.03 13.98
CA TYR A 218 39.04 -9.49 12.63
C TYR A 218 37.75 -8.66 12.43
N ILE A 219 36.65 -9.03 13.09
CA ILE A 219 35.40 -8.25 13.04
C ILE A 219 35.52 -7.03 13.97
N HIS A 220 36.21 -7.17 15.10
CA HIS A 220 36.42 -6.06 16.02
C HIS A 220 37.28 -4.95 15.40
N GLU A 221 38.37 -5.30 14.72
CA GLU A 221 39.23 -4.38 13.98
C GLU A 221 38.41 -3.61 12.93
N ARG A 222 37.69 -4.35 12.06
CA ARG A 222 36.76 -3.79 11.06
C ARG A 222 35.78 -2.77 11.64
N LEU A 223 35.16 -3.08 12.78
CA LEU A 223 34.19 -2.21 13.45
C LEU A 223 34.82 -1.01 14.16
N ILE A 224 36.07 -1.10 14.65
CA ILE A 224 36.80 0.06 15.20
C ILE A 224 37.11 1.05 14.08
N ASP A 225 37.63 0.56 12.97
CA ASP A 225 38.08 1.38 11.83
C ASP A 225 36.92 1.89 10.96
N ASN A 226 35.67 1.76 11.44
CA ASN A 226 34.43 2.15 10.77
C ASN A 226 34.18 1.45 9.40
N TYR A 227 34.94 0.38 9.09
CA TYR A 227 34.87 -0.34 7.82
C TYR A 227 33.73 -1.36 7.76
N GLY A 228 33.02 -1.39 6.64
CA GLY A 228 32.02 -2.42 6.35
C GLY A 228 32.63 -3.84 6.31
N ILE A 229 31.78 -4.82 6.60
CA ILE A 229 31.99 -6.22 6.21
C ILE A 229 31.13 -6.51 4.97
N ASN A 230 31.55 -7.49 4.16
CA ASN A 230 30.82 -7.86 2.95
C ASN A 230 30.01 -9.16 3.11
N THR A 231 29.06 -9.41 2.20
CA THR A 231 28.20 -10.60 2.24
C THR A 231 28.97 -11.93 2.28
N VAL A 232 30.14 -12.02 1.65
CA VAL A 232 31.00 -13.22 1.67
C VAL A 232 31.62 -13.46 3.06
N VAL A 233 32.03 -12.38 3.75
CA VAL A 233 32.52 -12.44 5.13
C VAL A 233 31.37 -12.80 6.09
N VAL A 234 30.17 -12.25 5.88
CA VAL A 234 28.96 -12.61 6.64
C VAL A 234 28.66 -14.10 6.52
N GLU A 235 28.63 -14.64 5.31
CA GLU A 235 28.35 -16.05 5.03
C GLU A 235 29.37 -16.98 5.72
N ARG A 236 30.66 -16.71 5.56
CA ARG A 236 31.75 -17.45 6.24
C ARG A 236 31.61 -17.48 7.76
N TYR A 237 31.14 -16.39 8.37
CA TYR A 237 30.92 -16.34 9.82
C TYR A 237 29.60 -17.00 10.23
N ALA A 238 28.54 -16.91 9.44
CA ALA A 238 27.29 -17.63 9.67
C ALA A 238 27.50 -19.16 9.64
N GLU A 239 28.28 -19.67 8.69
CA GLU A 239 28.69 -21.08 8.64
C GLU A 239 29.51 -21.50 9.87
N ALA A 240 30.45 -20.66 10.30
CA ALA A 240 31.27 -20.94 11.48
C ALA A 240 30.45 -20.94 12.79
N ILE A 241 29.49 -20.02 12.92
CA ILE A 241 28.52 -19.96 14.02
C ILE A 241 27.63 -21.21 14.02
N GLU A 242 27.07 -21.59 12.87
CA GLU A 242 26.22 -22.78 12.74
C GLU A 242 26.98 -24.07 13.06
N LYS A 243 28.24 -24.19 12.61
CA LYS A 243 29.11 -25.30 12.97
C LYS A 243 29.34 -25.35 14.48
N ARG A 244 29.66 -24.21 15.12
CA ARG A 244 29.91 -24.16 16.57
C ARG A 244 28.66 -24.49 17.37
N ILE A 245 27.48 -24.06 16.94
CA ILE A 245 26.20 -24.46 17.54
C ILE A 245 26.07 -26.00 17.55
N LYS A 246 26.27 -26.65 16.40
CA LYS A 246 26.18 -28.13 16.28
C LYS A 246 27.25 -28.87 17.11
N GLU A 247 28.43 -28.27 17.31
CA GLU A 247 29.44 -28.79 18.25
C GLU A 247 28.96 -28.71 19.71
N LEU A 248 28.38 -27.58 20.13
CA LEU A 248 27.90 -27.38 21.50
C LEU A 248 26.66 -28.24 21.80
N GLU A 249 25.75 -28.42 20.84
CA GLU A 249 24.58 -29.29 20.98
C GLU A 249 24.99 -30.74 21.22
N ARG A 250 25.94 -31.28 20.43
CA ARG A 250 26.52 -32.61 20.67
C ARG A 250 27.17 -32.74 22.04
N VAL A 251 27.93 -31.73 22.48
CA VAL A 251 28.54 -31.72 23.82
C VAL A 251 27.46 -31.74 24.93
N LEU A 252 26.28 -31.14 24.71
CA LEU A 252 25.17 -31.22 25.67
C LEU A 252 24.44 -32.57 25.64
N GLU A 253 24.37 -33.22 24.47
CA GLU A 253 23.77 -34.55 24.27
C GLU A 253 24.67 -35.66 24.86
N ASP A 254 25.94 -35.69 24.49
CA ASP A 254 26.96 -36.62 25.05
C ASP A 254 27.00 -36.55 26.58
N PHE A 255 26.91 -35.33 27.14
CA PHE A 255 27.00 -35.10 28.58
C PHE A 255 25.68 -35.36 29.32
N ALA A 256 24.58 -35.65 28.62
CA ALA A 256 23.31 -35.98 29.26
C ALA A 256 23.42 -37.18 30.21
N PHE A 257 24.33 -38.12 29.94
CA PHE A 257 24.41 -39.41 30.63
C PHE A 257 25.58 -39.57 31.61
N ASP A 258 26.79 -39.07 31.33
CA ASP A 258 28.00 -39.59 32.01
C ASP A 258 29.10 -38.56 32.37
N THR A 259 28.76 -37.45 33.04
CA THR A 259 29.76 -36.51 33.60
C THR A 259 29.39 -35.92 34.96
N ARG A 260 30.36 -35.93 35.89
CA ARG A 260 30.22 -35.44 37.27
C ARG A 260 30.94 -34.10 37.53
N SER A 261 31.54 -33.51 36.51
CA SER A 261 32.55 -32.44 36.64
C SER A 261 32.14 -31.17 35.91
N LEU A 262 32.06 -30.06 36.65
CA LEU A 262 31.85 -28.71 36.10
C LEU A 262 33.01 -28.29 35.18
N ARG A 263 34.22 -28.73 35.52
CA ARG A 263 35.47 -28.41 34.83
C ARG A 263 35.54 -29.04 33.44
N GLU A 264 35.23 -30.33 33.32
CA GLU A 264 35.24 -31.06 32.05
C GLU A 264 34.26 -30.45 31.03
N LEU A 265 33.05 -30.09 31.50
CA LEU A 265 32.07 -29.42 30.67
C LEU A 265 32.60 -28.04 30.23
N ARG A 266 33.10 -27.20 31.14
CA ARG A 266 33.71 -25.91 30.79
C ARG A 266 34.82 -26.05 29.74
N GLU A 267 35.70 -27.04 29.91
CA GLU A 267 36.87 -27.23 29.06
C GLU A 267 36.48 -27.71 27.65
N LYS A 268 35.52 -28.62 27.48
CA LYS A 268 34.99 -28.97 26.14
C LYS A 268 34.22 -27.83 25.47
N LEU A 269 33.54 -26.98 26.25
CA LEU A 269 32.88 -25.77 25.73
C LEU A 269 33.88 -24.67 25.31
N ASN A 270 35.17 -24.79 25.66
CA ASN A 270 36.20 -23.76 25.50
C ASN A 270 35.84 -22.43 26.22
N TYR A 271 35.17 -22.50 27.36
CA TYR A 271 34.77 -21.32 28.13
C TYR A 271 35.76 -21.02 29.26
N SER A 272 35.94 -19.74 29.58
CA SER A 272 36.69 -19.32 30.78
C SER A 272 35.82 -19.46 32.03
N GLN A 273 36.44 -19.60 33.22
CA GLN A 273 35.71 -19.59 34.50
C GLN A 273 34.85 -18.33 34.66
N GLN A 274 35.33 -17.19 34.14
CA GLN A 274 34.62 -15.92 34.11
C GLN A 274 33.36 -16.00 33.22
N LYS A 275 33.47 -16.54 32.01
CA LYS A 275 32.33 -16.70 31.09
C LYS A 275 31.27 -17.67 31.65
N VAL A 276 31.69 -18.75 32.31
CA VAL A 276 30.78 -19.66 33.02
C VAL A 276 30.08 -18.95 34.17
N ALA A 277 30.80 -18.14 34.95
CA ALA A 277 30.23 -17.39 36.07
C ALA A 277 29.16 -16.39 35.62
N GLU A 278 29.42 -15.65 34.54
CA GLU A 278 28.47 -14.75 33.88
C GLU A 278 27.20 -15.49 33.41
N LEU A 279 27.36 -16.65 32.77
CA LEU A 279 26.25 -17.43 32.20
C LEU A 279 25.29 -18.04 33.24
N ILE A 280 25.70 -18.19 34.50
CA ILE A 280 24.86 -18.79 35.56
C ILE A 280 24.58 -17.85 36.74
N GLY A 281 24.97 -16.57 36.64
CA GLY A 281 24.73 -15.55 37.65
C GLY A 281 25.48 -15.76 38.96
N VAL A 282 26.77 -16.13 38.90
CA VAL A 282 27.62 -16.32 40.10
C VAL A 282 28.97 -15.59 39.95
N THR A 283 29.80 -15.62 40.99
CA THR A 283 31.18 -15.08 40.91
C THR A 283 32.15 -16.10 40.32
N ARG A 284 33.23 -15.63 39.67
CA ARG A 284 34.32 -16.51 39.21
C ARG A 284 34.87 -17.39 40.33
N SER A 285 35.01 -16.85 41.54
CA SER A 285 35.51 -17.58 42.71
C SER A 285 34.59 -18.74 43.12
N THR A 286 33.27 -18.63 42.88
CA THR A 286 32.31 -19.72 43.08
C THR A 286 32.56 -20.88 42.11
N ILE A 287 32.93 -20.58 40.85
CA ILE A 287 33.30 -21.59 39.85
C ILE A 287 34.63 -22.23 40.21
N ASP A 288 35.67 -21.44 40.49
CA ASP A 288 37.01 -21.95 40.82
C ASP A 288 37.01 -22.84 42.09
N TYR A 289 36.27 -22.46 43.12
CA TYR A 289 36.11 -23.29 44.32
C TYR A 289 35.37 -24.61 44.02
N ALA A 290 34.33 -24.59 43.17
CA ALA A 290 33.61 -25.79 42.74
C ALA A 290 34.48 -26.72 41.85
N GLU A 291 35.31 -26.16 40.97
CA GLU A 291 36.26 -26.92 40.13
C GLU A 291 37.40 -27.58 40.92
N ARG A 292 37.71 -27.05 42.12
CA ARG A 292 38.66 -27.65 43.08
C ARG A 292 38.02 -28.71 44.01
N GLY A 293 36.76 -29.10 43.76
CA GLY A 293 36.03 -30.08 44.59
C GLY A 293 35.33 -29.48 45.81
N GLY A 294 35.32 -28.15 45.96
CA GLY A 294 34.58 -27.47 47.02
C GLY A 294 33.06 -27.56 46.88
N TYR A 295 32.35 -27.35 47.99
CA TYR A 295 30.91 -27.60 48.18
C TYR A 295 30.49 -29.08 48.10
N SER A 296 29.27 -29.37 48.59
CA SER A 296 28.61 -30.66 48.47
C SER A 296 28.33 -31.05 47.01
N GLU A 297 28.21 -32.35 46.75
CA GLU A 297 27.85 -32.90 45.43
C GLU A 297 26.57 -32.24 44.89
N GLU A 298 25.52 -32.12 45.72
CA GLU A 298 24.25 -31.46 45.38
C GLU A 298 24.46 -30.05 44.81
N LYS A 299 25.30 -29.24 45.47
CA LYS A 299 25.56 -27.85 45.06
C LYS A 299 26.44 -27.79 43.81
N ARG A 300 27.37 -28.74 43.63
CA ARG A 300 28.14 -28.88 42.37
C ARG A 300 27.26 -29.33 41.21
N MET A 301 26.32 -30.26 41.44
CA MET A 301 25.31 -30.67 40.45
C MET A 301 24.36 -29.53 40.10
N ALA A 302 23.91 -28.73 41.08
CA ALA A 302 23.06 -27.56 40.81
C ALA A 302 23.77 -26.50 39.94
N LEU A 303 25.07 -26.26 40.16
CA LEU A 303 25.89 -25.38 39.30
C LEU A 303 26.04 -25.97 37.89
N LEU A 304 26.28 -27.28 37.77
CA LEU A 304 26.37 -27.99 36.48
C LEU A 304 25.04 -27.93 35.70
N GLN A 305 23.91 -28.09 36.38
CA GLN A 305 22.58 -28.06 35.78
C GLN A 305 22.21 -26.65 35.32
N LYS A 306 22.50 -25.62 36.12
CA LYS A 306 22.38 -24.21 35.70
C LYS A 306 23.24 -23.91 34.46
N LEU A 307 24.47 -24.43 34.40
CA LEU A 307 25.34 -24.24 33.23
C LEU A 307 24.74 -24.89 31.98
N ARG A 308 24.22 -26.12 32.08
CA ARG A 308 23.50 -26.79 30.97
C ARG A 308 22.30 -25.97 30.48
N MET A 309 21.54 -25.34 31.39
CA MET A 309 20.42 -24.46 31.02
C MET A 309 20.89 -23.18 30.30
N GLY A 310 21.84 -22.43 30.88
CA GLY A 310 22.34 -21.19 30.29
C GLY A 310 23.01 -21.38 28.91
N ILE A 311 23.62 -22.55 28.65
CA ILE A 311 24.13 -22.87 27.31
C ILE A 311 22.98 -23.11 26.32
N LYS A 312 21.91 -23.81 26.70
CA LYS A 312 20.73 -24.01 25.85
C LYS A 312 20.05 -22.69 25.50
N GLU A 313 19.95 -21.78 26.49
CA GLU A 313 19.43 -20.43 26.31
C GLU A 313 20.27 -19.62 25.31
N VAL A 314 21.60 -19.60 25.48
CA VAL A 314 22.53 -18.99 24.51
C VAL A 314 22.44 -19.61 23.12
N ILE A 315 22.29 -20.93 23.02
CA ILE A 315 22.12 -21.60 21.72
C ILE A 315 20.82 -21.14 21.04
N SER A 316 19.72 -20.98 21.78
CA SER A 316 18.45 -20.48 21.24
C SER A 316 18.58 -19.04 20.76
N GLU A 317 19.12 -18.16 21.61
CA GLU A 317 19.29 -16.73 21.31
C GLU A 317 20.22 -16.51 20.10
N VAL A 318 21.33 -17.27 20.00
CA VAL A 318 22.25 -17.19 18.86
C VAL A 318 21.67 -17.85 17.60
N LYS A 319 20.76 -18.83 17.71
CA LYS A 319 20.00 -19.34 16.54
C LYS A 319 19.07 -18.26 15.98
N GLU A 320 18.38 -17.51 16.83
CA GLU A 320 17.56 -16.38 16.38
C GLU A 320 18.39 -15.30 15.70
N ASP A 321 19.53 -14.91 16.28
CA ASP A 321 20.45 -13.94 15.67
C ASP A 321 21.05 -14.47 14.36
N LEU A 322 21.37 -15.77 14.27
CA LEU A 322 21.85 -16.41 13.04
C LEU A 322 20.81 -16.38 11.92
N GLU A 323 19.53 -16.63 12.20
CA GLU A 323 18.48 -16.56 11.18
C GLU A 323 18.21 -15.12 10.72
N LYS A 324 18.35 -14.11 11.61
CA LYS A 324 18.38 -12.68 11.22
C LYS A 324 19.57 -12.39 10.29
N ILE A 325 20.77 -12.88 10.62
CA ILE A 325 22.01 -12.74 9.82
C ILE A 325 21.87 -13.42 8.45
N LYS A 326 21.26 -14.60 8.37
CA LYS A 326 20.97 -15.30 7.09
C LYS A 326 19.92 -14.56 6.27
N ALA A 327 18.88 -14.00 6.90
CA ALA A 327 17.85 -13.24 6.20
C ALA A 327 18.40 -11.98 5.50
N ILE A 328 19.48 -11.38 6.01
CA ILE A 328 20.15 -10.22 5.39
C ILE A 328 20.69 -10.51 3.99
N LYS A 329 21.00 -11.77 3.65
CA LYS A 329 21.41 -12.20 2.28
C LYS A 329 20.29 -12.07 1.25
N LYS A 330 19.02 -11.89 1.67
CA LYS A 330 17.87 -11.67 0.77
C LYS A 330 17.80 -10.24 0.22
N PHE A 331 18.56 -9.31 0.78
CA PHE A 331 18.51 -7.89 0.42
C PHE A 331 19.78 -7.48 -0.32
N ARG A 332 19.61 -6.67 -1.38
CA ARG A 332 20.71 -5.97 -2.02
C ARG A 332 21.03 -4.72 -1.20
N TRP A 333 22.30 -4.54 -0.83
CA TRP A 333 22.72 -3.40 -0.02
C TRP A 333 23.41 -2.37 -0.91
N LEU A 334 22.90 -1.14 -0.85
CA LEU A 334 23.45 0.03 -1.53
C LEU A 334 24.00 0.99 -0.47
N LYS A 335 25.15 1.58 -0.76
CA LYS A 335 25.75 2.61 0.07
C LYS A 335 25.13 3.95 -0.31
N VAL A 336 24.70 4.72 0.68
CA VAL A 336 24.34 6.12 0.48
C VAL A 336 25.64 6.91 0.34
N GLU A 337 25.86 7.51 -0.82
CA GLU A 337 27.10 8.26 -1.12
C GLU A 337 26.96 9.75 -0.73
N GLU A 338 25.77 10.33 -0.89
CA GLU A 338 25.43 11.71 -0.55
C GLU A 338 23.96 11.81 -0.09
N VAL A 339 23.65 12.85 0.71
CA VAL A 339 22.28 13.22 1.12
C VAL A 339 22.17 14.75 0.99
N GLU A 340 21.44 15.22 -0.01
CA GLU A 340 21.17 16.64 -0.24
C GLU A 340 19.80 17.08 0.32
N ILE A 341 19.69 18.36 0.71
CA ILE A 341 18.42 18.98 1.10
C ILE A 341 17.98 19.87 -0.08
N VAL A 342 17.01 19.38 -0.85
CA VAL A 342 16.48 20.08 -2.04
C VAL A 342 15.38 21.06 -1.60
N PRO A 343 15.51 22.38 -1.88
CA PRO A 343 14.43 23.34 -1.61
C PRO A 343 13.24 23.13 -2.55
N ASN A 344 12.03 23.41 -2.08
CA ASN A 344 10.77 23.21 -2.81
C ASN A 344 10.54 24.30 -3.89
N GLU A 345 11.48 24.42 -4.82
CA GLU A 345 11.58 25.53 -5.77
C GLU A 345 11.91 25.05 -7.21
N SER A 346 11.63 25.90 -8.19
CA SER A 346 11.95 25.65 -9.61
C SER A 346 11.45 24.28 -10.09
N LYS A 347 12.30 23.44 -10.71
CA LYS A 347 11.95 22.09 -11.19
C LYS A 347 11.56 21.08 -10.08
N TYR A 348 11.79 21.42 -8.81
CA TYR A 348 11.43 20.60 -7.66
C TYR A 348 10.22 21.15 -6.90
N LYS A 349 9.61 22.25 -7.38
CA LYS A 349 8.42 22.84 -6.76
C LYS A 349 7.22 21.91 -6.88
N ALA A 350 6.84 21.28 -5.77
CA ALA A 350 5.54 20.67 -5.57
C ALA A 350 4.67 21.61 -4.72
N ASP A 351 3.42 21.83 -5.12
CA ASP A 351 2.45 22.58 -4.31
C ASP A 351 2.06 21.84 -3.00
N TRP A 352 2.42 20.55 -2.91
CA TRP A 352 2.25 19.71 -1.73
C TRP A 352 3.51 18.87 -1.50
N VAL A 353 4.19 19.07 -0.37
CA VAL A 353 5.17 18.11 0.13
C VAL A 353 4.40 17.08 0.97
N TYR A 354 4.36 15.84 0.50
CA TYR A 354 3.80 14.74 1.27
C TYR A 354 4.79 14.35 2.36
N ASP A 355 4.52 14.78 3.60
CA ASP A 355 5.10 14.09 4.75
C ASP A 355 4.57 12.64 4.73
N VAL A 356 5.48 11.67 4.68
CA VAL A 356 5.17 10.24 4.52
C VAL A 356 4.84 9.60 5.88
N THR A 357 4.63 10.41 6.90
CA THR A 357 4.69 10.03 8.31
C THR A 357 3.65 10.79 9.14
N VAL A 358 2.62 10.08 9.63
CA VAL A 358 1.64 10.63 10.58
C VAL A 358 1.90 10.03 11.97
N GLU A 359 2.84 10.63 12.70
CA GLU A 359 3.13 10.32 14.11
C GLU A 359 1.84 10.05 14.91
N PRO A 360 1.72 8.91 15.64
CA PRO A 360 2.74 7.91 15.96
C PRO A 360 2.75 6.67 15.04
N THR A 361 2.32 6.78 13.77
CA THR A 361 2.23 5.63 12.84
C THR A 361 2.67 5.96 11.40
N HIS A 362 3.50 5.10 10.81
CA HIS A 362 3.93 5.21 9.41
C HIS A 362 2.81 4.79 8.42
N THR A 363 1.70 5.52 8.45
CA THR A 363 0.58 5.44 7.51
C THR A 363 0.69 6.58 6.50
N PHE A 364 0.40 6.31 5.22
CA PHE A 364 0.41 7.31 4.16
C PHE A 364 -0.86 7.25 3.30
N ILE A 365 -1.18 8.37 2.65
CA ILE A 365 -2.25 8.51 1.66
C ILE A 365 -1.61 8.60 0.28
N SER A 366 -2.16 7.95 -0.73
CA SER A 366 -1.70 8.08 -2.13
C SER A 366 -2.87 8.09 -3.09
N HIS A 367 -2.92 9.05 -4.00
CA HIS A 367 -3.99 9.20 -5.01
C HIS A 367 -5.41 9.19 -4.41
N GLY A 368 -5.60 9.78 -3.22
CA GLY A 368 -6.87 9.78 -2.49
C GLY A 368 -7.25 8.44 -1.83
N LEU A 369 -6.41 7.41 -1.93
CA LEU A 369 -6.66 6.07 -1.41
C LEU A 369 -5.97 5.82 -0.07
N ILE A 370 -6.69 5.11 0.81
CA ILE A 370 -6.17 4.52 2.05
C ILE A 370 -5.92 3.03 1.79
N LEU A 371 -4.69 2.56 2.06
CA LEU A 371 -4.26 1.18 1.76
C LEU A 371 -4.19 0.34 3.05
N HIS A 372 -4.79 -0.86 3.03
CA HIS A 372 -5.01 -1.67 4.23
C HIS A 372 -3.98 -2.78 4.46
N ASN A 373 -3.65 -3.01 5.74
CA ASN A 373 -3.08 -4.22 6.36
C ASN A 373 -1.68 -4.69 5.90
N THR A 374 -1.40 -4.69 4.60
CA THR A 374 -0.08 -4.93 4.02
C THR A 374 0.09 -4.08 2.76
N VAL A 375 0.92 -3.05 2.83
CA VAL A 375 1.30 -2.23 1.68
C VAL A 375 2.47 -2.90 0.98
N SER A 376 2.29 -3.35 -0.27
CA SER A 376 3.41 -3.69 -1.15
C SER A 376 3.91 -2.41 -1.81
N VAL A 377 4.97 -1.81 -1.26
CA VAL A 377 5.71 -0.74 -1.93
C VAL A 377 6.59 -1.39 -3.01
N ALA A 378 6.56 -0.82 -4.22
CA ALA A 378 7.41 -1.17 -5.35
C ALA A 378 7.82 0.14 -6.04
N LYS A 379 8.86 0.81 -5.53
CA LYS A 379 9.34 2.10 -6.07
C LYS A 379 10.82 2.31 -5.73
N ALA A 380 11.60 2.87 -6.66
CA ALA A 380 13.04 3.13 -6.49
C ALA A 380 13.82 1.88 -5.98
N GLY A 381 13.46 0.70 -6.50
CA GLY A 381 14.01 -0.59 -6.09
C GLY A 381 13.61 -1.12 -4.71
N ILE A 382 12.84 -0.37 -3.92
CA ILE A 382 12.23 -0.87 -2.68
C ILE A 382 10.99 -1.70 -3.06
N ASN A 383 11.18 -3.02 -3.10
CA ASN A 383 10.10 -4.02 -3.14
C ASN A 383 9.87 -4.55 -1.72
N ALA A 384 8.96 -3.92 -0.95
CA ALA A 384 8.77 -4.19 0.47
C ALA A 384 7.28 -4.30 0.85
N VAL A 385 6.92 -5.34 1.61
CA VAL A 385 5.55 -5.56 2.12
C VAL A 385 5.46 -5.09 3.58
N LEU A 386 5.08 -3.83 3.77
CA LEU A 386 4.95 -3.17 5.07
C LEU A 386 3.63 -3.54 5.74
N ARG A 387 3.65 -4.00 7.00
CA ARG A 387 2.43 -4.37 7.75
C ARG A 387 1.72 -3.13 8.30
N ALA A 388 0.62 -2.73 7.68
CA ALA A 388 -0.18 -1.54 7.99
C ALA A 388 -1.52 -1.90 8.68
N ARG A 389 -1.44 -2.58 9.85
CA ARG A 389 -2.63 -3.05 10.59
C ARG A 389 -3.27 -1.91 11.40
N CYS A 390 -4.20 -1.17 10.80
CA CYS A 390 -5.02 -0.15 11.46
C CYS A 390 -6.52 -0.45 11.33
N ALA A 391 -7.32 0.07 12.25
CA ALA A 391 -8.77 0.18 12.08
C ALA A 391 -9.07 1.55 11.49
N LEU A 392 -9.92 1.61 10.45
CA LEU A 392 -10.30 2.85 9.80
C LEU A 392 -11.62 3.37 10.37
N LEU A 393 -11.61 4.62 10.83
CA LEU A 393 -12.81 5.42 11.06
C LEU A 393 -12.77 6.57 10.05
N GLY A 394 -13.82 6.69 9.24
CA GLY A 394 -13.96 7.76 8.24
C GLY A 394 -15.24 8.56 8.49
N ALA A 395 -15.18 9.86 8.25
CA ALA A 395 -16.34 10.73 8.12
C ALA A 395 -16.30 11.35 6.72
N ALA A 396 -17.45 11.44 6.06
CA ALA A 396 -17.59 11.98 4.71
C ALA A 396 -18.87 12.81 4.61
N ASN A 397 -18.77 13.97 3.96
CA ASN A 397 -19.93 14.83 3.71
C ASN A 397 -20.56 14.47 2.35
N PRO A 398 -21.90 14.54 2.21
CA PRO A 398 -22.56 14.42 0.91
C PRO A 398 -22.11 15.53 -0.05
N LYS A 399 -22.02 15.23 -1.36
CA LYS A 399 -21.61 16.18 -2.42
C LYS A 399 -22.40 17.50 -2.43
N TYR A 400 -23.66 17.47 -1.98
CA TYR A 400 -24.56 18.63 -1.91
C TYR A 400 -24.84 19.11 -0.46
N GLY A 401 -23.99 18.73 0.50
CA GLY A 401 -24.03 19.18 1.90
C GLY A 401 -25.11 18.52 2.77
N ARG A 402 -26.27 18.18 2.21
CA ARG A 402 -27.32 17.37 2.87
C ARG A 402 -27.37 15.96 2.27
N PHE A 403 -27.72 14.99 3.10
CA PHE A 403 -27.95 13.61 2.69
C PHE A 403 -29.42 13.44 2.28
N ASP A 404 -29.66 12.93 1.08
CA ASP A 404 -30.99 12.56 0.59
C ASP A 404 -31.26 11.08 0.88
N ARG A 405 -32.42 10.77 1.45
CA ARG A 405 -32.84 9.38 1.74
C ARG A 405 -33.43 8.68 0.51
N TYR A 406 -33.74 9.41 -0.56
CA TYR A 406 -34.29 8.90 -1.81
C TYR A 406 -33.25 8.79 -2.94
N ALA A 407 -31.96 9.00 -2.63
CA ALA A 407 -30.85 8.91 -3.57
C ALA A 407 -29.80 7.87 -3.13
N PRO A 408 -29.10 7.19 -4.06
CA PRO A 408 -28.12 6.17 -3.73
C PRO A 408 -26.90 6.74 -2.98
N ILE A 409 -26.44 6.05 -1.92
CA ILE A 409 -25.25 6.50 -1.17
C ILE A 409 -23.98 6.57 -2.04
N ALA A 410 -23.86 5.68 -3.04
CA ALA A 410 -22.75 5.70 -3.99
C ALA A 410 -22.76 6.89 -4.98
N GLU A 411 -23.92 7.53 -5.19
CA GLU A 411 -24.00 8.76 -6.00
C GLU A 411 -23.72 10.00 -5.13
N GLN A 412 -24.18 9.99 -3.87
CA GLN A 412 -24.02 11.09 -2.92
C GLN A 412 -22.61 11.25 -2.35
N ILE A 413 -21.84 10.17 -2.23
CA ILE A 413 -20.46 10.17 -1.69
C ILE A 413 -19.45 10.04 -2.84
N ASP A 414 -18.28 10.67 -2.71
CA ASP A 414 -17.22 10.60 -3.73
C ASP A 414 -16.27 9.40 -3.49
N LEU A 415 -16.86 8.20 -3.45
CA LEU A 415 -16.14 6.92 -3.27
C LEU A 415 -16.73 5.88 -4.21
N SER A 416 -15.89 5.05 -4.82
CA SER A 416 -16.37 3.98 -5.69
C SER A 416 -17.16 2.92 -4.90
N PRO A 417 -18.12 2.21 -5.52
CA PRO A 417 -18.83 1.08 -4.89
C PRO A 417 -17.88 0.01 -4.33
N THR A 418 -16.77 -0.22 -5.03
CA THR A 418 -15.68 -1.16 -4.67
C THR A 418 -14.79 -0.70 -3.51
N LEU A 419 -14.96 0.54 -3.03
CA LEU A 419 -14.38 1.08 -1.79
C LEU A 419 -15.44 1.18 -0.69
N LEU A 420 -16.66 1.64 -0.99
CA LEU A 420 -17.77 1.70 -0.03
C LEU A 420 -18.09 0.31 0.56
N SER A 421 -18.14 -0.72 -0.27
CA SER A 421 -18.30 -2.14 0.14
C SER A 421 -17.15 -2.71 1.00
N ARG A 422 -16.07 -1.95 1.24
CA ARG A 422 -14.99 -2.35 2.15
C ARG A 422 -15.26 -1.93 3.59
N PHE A 423 -16.17 -1.00 3.84
CA PHE A 423 -16.54 -0.62 5.19
C PHE A 423 -17.43 -1.72 5.81
N ASP A 424 -17.05 -2.18 7.01
CA ASP A 424 -17.77 -3.23 7.73
C ASP A 424 -19.09 -2.71 8.34
N LEU A 425 -19.16 -1.40 8.58
CA LEU A 425 -20.32 -0.64 9.03
C LEU A 425 -20.29 0.74 8.38
N ILE A 426 -21.44 1.24 7.94
CA ILE A 426 -21.67 2.61 7.48
C ILE A 426 -22.86 3.18 8.25
N PHE A 427 -22.72 4.39 8.80
CA PHE A 427 -23.81 5.07 9.51
C PHE A 427 -24.09 6.42 8.86
N VAL A 428 -25.36 6.69 8.60
CA VAL A 428 -25.81 7.99 8.09
C VAL A 428 -26.25 8.84 9.28
N LEU A 429 -25.61 10.00 9.41
CA LEU A 429 -25.99 11.02 10.40
C LEU A 429 -26.77 12.12 9.65
N THR A 430 -28.09 12.08 9.73
CA THR A 430 -28.98 13.10 9.19
C THR A 430 -29.33 14.13 10.26
N ASP A 431 -29.13 15.40 9.93
CA ASP A 431 -29.63 16.54 10.70
C ASP A 431 -31.14 16.73 10.41
N GLU A 432 -31.98 16.29 11.34
CA GLU A 432 -33.45 16.41 11.28
C GLU A 432 -33.93 17.30 12.42
N PRO A 433 -34.39 18.54 12.13
CA PRO A 433 -34.84 19.48 13.16
C PRO A 433 -35.96 18.91 14.04
N ASP A 434 -35.78 19.01 15.35
CA ASP A 434 -36.69 18.48 16.36
C ASP A 434 -36.63 19.38 17.59
N GLU A 435 -37.67 20.20 17.79
CA GLU A 435 -37.66 21.26 18.81
C GLU A 435 -37.40 20.72 20.23
N GLU A 436 -37.79 19.48 20.54
CA GLU A 436 -37.50 18.88 21.84
C GLU A 436 -36.04 18.44 21.97
N LYS A 437 -35.47 17.80 20.94
CA LYS A 437 -34.05 17.38 20.95
C LYS A 437 -33.13 18.60 20.89
N ASP A 438 -33.41 19.55 20.02
CA ASP A 438 -32.59 20.73 19.76
C ASP A 438 -32.56 21.64 21.00
N ARG A 439 -33.71 21.80 21.68
CA ARG A 439 -33.80 22.50 22.98
C ARG A 439 -32.98 21.80 24.06
N LYS A 440 -33.11 20.48 24.24
CA LYS A 440 -32.35 19.71 25.24
C LYS A 440 -30.84 19.75 24.96
N LEU A 441 -30.44 19.71 23.69
CA LEU A 441 -29.05 19.85 23.25
C LEU A 441 -28.51 21.25 23.53
N ALA A 442 -29.25 22.30 23.19
CA ALA A 442 -28.86 23.69 23.45
C ALA A 442 -28.75 23.97 24.96
N GLU A 443 -29.72 23.54 25.76
CA GLU A 443 -29.69 23.64 27.23
C GLU A 443 -28.46 22.93 27.83
N HIS A 444 -28.12 21.73 27.34
CA HIS A 444 -26.93 20.99 27.80
C HIS A 444 -25.62 21.70 27.41
N ILE A 445 -25.49 22.17 26.17
CA ILE A 445 -24.31 22.91 25.70
C ILE A 445 -24.12 24.21 26.49
N LEU A 446 -25.19 24.97 26.73
CA LEU A 446 -25.15 26.20 27.50
C LEU A 446 -24.75 25.95 28.97
N LYS A 447 -25.35 24.95 29.64
CA LYS A 447 -24.95 24.53 30.98
C LYS A 447 -23.46 24.15 31.06
N ALA A 448 -22.96 23.39 30.08
CA ALA A 448 -21.55 22.98 30.03
C ALA A 448 -20.59 24.16 29.82
N HIS A 449 -20.95 25.13 28.97
CA HIS A 449 -20.17 26.36 28.79
C HIS A 449 -20.18 27.24 30.06
N GLU A 450 -21.35 27.43 30.68
CA GLU A 450 -21.51 28.25 31.88
C GLU A 450 -20.68 27.70 33.05
N LEU A 451 -20.72 26.37 33.26
CA LEU A 451 -19.85 25.69 34.23
C LEU A 451 -18.36 25.90 33.92
N GLY A 452 -17.97 25.76 32.65
CA GLY A 452 -16.60 25.99 32.20
C GLY A 452 -16.10 27.40 32.56
N GLU A 453 -16.89 28.43 32.25
CA GLU A 453 -16.56 29.81 32.61
C GLU A 453 -16.47 30.03 34.13
N LYS A 454 -17.40 29.47 34.91
CA LYS A 454 -17.38 29.55 36.39
C LYS A 454 -16.10 28.93 36.96
N LEU A 455 -15.69 27.76 36.44
CA LEU A 455 -14.47 27.06 36.84
C LEU A 455 -13.18 27.77 36.40
N GLU A 456 -13.18 28.57 35.35
CA GLU A 456 -12.05 29.43 34.99
C GLU A 456 -12.00 30.72 35.82
N LYS A 457 -13.15 31.34 36.12
CA LYS A 457 -13.23 32.54 36.95
C LYS A 457 -12.70 32.28 38.37
N LEU A 458 -13.05 31.13 38.96
CA LEU A 458 -12.49 30.66 40.26
C LEU A 458 -10.96 30.56 40.29
N LYS A 459 -10.32 30.14 39.19
CA LYS A 459 -8.86 29.94 39.15
C LYS A 459 -8.07 31.25 39.09
N ASN A 460 -8.72 32.34 38.64
CA ASN A 460 -8.08 33.60 38.31
C ASN A 460 -8.49 34.77 39.24
N ILE A 461 -9.58 34.65 40.00
CA ILE A 461 -10.13 35.71 40.86
C ILE A 461 -10.38 35.16 42.26
N VAL A 462 -9.76 35.77 43.27
CA VAL A 462 -9.80 35.31 44.69
C VAL A 462 -11.15 35.58 45.36
N SER A 463 -11.98 36.45 44.80
CA SER A 463 -13.32 36.79 45.28
C SER A 463 -14.37 36.56 44.19
N THR A 464 -15.11 35.45 44.29
CA THR A 464 -16.27 35.13 43.45
C THR A 464 -17.51 34.96 44.31
N GLU A 465 -18.69 35.21 43.74
CA GLU A 465 -19.99 35.10 44.43
C GLU A 465 -20.48 33.65 44.61
N TYR A 466 -19.78 32.68 44.02
CA TYR A 466 -20.10 31.26 44.02
C TYR A 466 -19.21 30.50 45.01
N THR A 467 -19.80 29.60 45.79
CA THR A 467 -19.05 28.65 46.63
C THR A 467 -18.44 27.53 45.78
N LYS A 468 -17.51 26.77 46.35
CA LYS A 468 -16.85 25.65 45.65
C LYS A 468 -17.79 24.45 45.56
N GLU A 469 -18.63 24.29 46.57
CA GLU A 469 -19.62 23.24 46.75
C GLU A 469 -20.73 23.30 45.68
N GLU A 470 -21.33 24.48 45.46
CA GLU A 470 -22.35 24.71 44.41
C GLU A 470 -21.85 24.39 42.99
N LEU A 471 -20.55 24.56 42.76
CA LEU A 471 -19.91 24.33 41.46
C LEU A 471 -19.44 22.88 41.29
N GLU A 472 -19.16 22.17 42.38
CA GLU A 472 -18.91 20.72 42.34
C GLU A 472 -20.22 19.93 42.14
N GLU A 473 -21.34 20.40 42.69
CA GLU A 473 -22.68 19.84 42.43
C GLU A 473 -23.11 20.05 40.95
N GLN A 474 -22.98 21.27 40.42
CA GLN A 474 -23.23 21.55 38.99
C GLN A 474 -22.29 20.77 38.06
N ALA A 475 -21.07 20.45 38.50
CA ALA A 475 -20.16 19.59 37.74
C ALA A 475 -20.57 18.11 37.75
N GLU A 476 -21.23 17.62 38.81
CA GLU A 476 -21.67 16.22 38.88
C GLU A 476 -22.84 15.93 37.90
N GLU A 477 -23.75 16.88 37.66
CA GLU A 477 -24.79 16.75 36.61
C GLU A 477 -24.21 16.55 35.19
N ILE A 478 -23.01 17.07 34.93
CA ILE A 478 -22.39 17.16 33.59
C ILE A 478 -21.29 16.11 33.40
N LYS A 479 -20.82 15.45 34.47
CA LYS A 479 -19.82 14.38 34.38
C LYS A 479 -20.37 13.16 33.62
N PRO A 480 -19.56 12.52 32.77
CA PRO A 480 -19.95 11.27 32.14
C PRO A 480 -20.08 10.17 33.19
N ALA A 481 -21.09 9.31 33.08
CA ALA A 481 -21.38 8.21 34.00
C ALA A 481 -20.25 7.14 34.12
N ILE A 482 -19.21 7.23 33.30
CA ILE A 482 -17.96 6.48 33.42
C ILE A 482 -16.81 7.47 33.31
N ASP A 483 -15.93 7.48 34.31
CA ASP A 483 -14.71 8.30 34.31
C ASP A 483 -13.86 8.04 33.04
N PRO A 484 -13.40 9.09 32.30
CA PRO A 484 -12.61 8.92 31.08
C PRO A 484 -11.28 8.18 31.29
N ASP A 485 -10.70 8.25 32.49
CA ASP A 485 -9.44 7.60 32.84
C ASP A 485 -9.64 6.10 33.08
N LEU A 486 -10.69 5.73 33.81
CA LEU A 486 -11.20 4.37 33.99
C LEU A 486 -11.58 3.74 32.65
N LEU A 487 -12.30 4.44 31.78
CA LEU A 487 -12.69 3.94 30.45
C LEU A 487 -11.46 3.64 29.58
N ARG A 488 -10.46 4.54 29.57
CA ARG A 488 -9.18 4.30 28.88
C ARG A 488 -8.43 3.10 29.44
N LYS A 489 -8.38 2.94 30.77
CA LYS A 489 -7.76 1.78 31.45
C LYS A 489 -8.50 0.48 31.13
N TYR A 490 -9.83 0.49 31.12
CA TYR A 490 -10.68 -0.66 30.81
C TYR A 490 -10.49 -1.16 29.38
N ILE A 491 -10.52 -0.27 28.38
CA ILE A 491 -10.28 -0.61 26.97
C ILE A 491 -8.85 -1.15 26.77
N ALA A 492 -7.86 -0.57 27.46
CA ALA A 492 -6.48 -1.02 27.39
C ALA A 492 -6.28 -2.40 28.05
N TYR A 493 -7.01 -2.72 29.12
CA TYR A 493 -7.02 -4.05 29.73
C TYR A 493 -7.68 -5.07 28.80
N ALA A 494 -8.92 -4.84 28.39
CA ALA A 494 -9.70 -5.72 27.51
C ALA A 494 -8.95 -6.12 26.23
N LYS A 495 -8.25 -5.17 25.59
CA LYS A 495 -7.45 -5.42 24.38
C LYS A 495 -6.14 -6.22 24.61
N ARG A 496 -5.69 -6.35 25.85
CA ARG A 496 -4.41 -7.01 26.22
C ARG A 496 -4.58 -8.39 26.85
N THR A 497 -5.71 -8.64 27.53
CA THR A 497 -5.92 -9.86 28.31
C THR A 497 -6.97 -10.81 27.76
N VAL A 498 -7.94 -10.33 26.96
CA VAL A 498 -9.14 -11.10 26.61
C VAL A 498 -9.13 -11.52 25.13
N PHE A 499 -9.16 -12.83 24.89
CA PHE A 499 -8.99 -13.43 23.57
C PHE A 499 -10.14 -14.41 23.27
N PRO A 500 -11.33 -13.89 22.95
CA PRO A 500 -12.55 -14.69 22.98
C PRO A 500 -12.65 -15.72 21.86
N VAL A 501 -13.23 -16.88 22.21
CA VAL A 501 -13.50 -17.99 21.29
C VAL A 501 -15.00 -18.11 21.03
N LEU A 502 -15.39 -18.45 19.80
CA LEU A 502 -16.79 -18.67 19.40
C LEU A 502 -17.36 -19.96 20.00
N THR A 503 -18.47 -19.88 20.74
CA THR A 503 -19.28 -21.06 21.09
C THR A 503 -20.04 -21.59 19.87
N GLU A 504 -20.51 -22.84 19.90
CA GLU A 504 -21.28 -23.40 18.78
C GLU A 504 -22.59 -22.61 18.54
N GLU A 505 -23.31 -22.26 19.61
CA GLU A 505 -24.51 -21.40 19.57
C GLU A 505 -24.25 -20.06 18.85
N ALA A 506 -23.08 -19.45 19.09
CA ALA A 506 -22.69 -18.22 18.42
C ALA A 506 -22.36 -18.44 16.94
N LYS A 507 -21.74 -19.57 16.58
CA LYS A 507 -21.46 -19.93 15.18
C LYS A 507 -22.75 -20.14 14.40
N GLU A 508 -23.70 -20.91 14.94
CA GLU A 508 -25.03 -21.13 14.34
C GLU A 508 -25.73 -19.79 14.10
N ARG A 509 -25.79 -18.93 15.13
CA ARG A 509 -26.41 -17.59 15.04
C ARG A 509 -25.76 -16.69 13.96
N ILE A 510 -24.43 -16.76 13.80
CA ILE A 510 -23.69 -16.03 12.76
C ILE A 510 -23.99 -16.62 11.37
N ILE A 511 -24.00 -17.94 11.22
CA ILE A 511 -24.29 -18.64 9.97
C ILE A 511 -25.71 -18.33 9.49
N ASP A 512 -26.71 -18.46 10.36
CA ASP A 512 -28.10 -18.11 10.08
C ASP A 512 -28.23 -16.67 9.59
N PHE A 513 -27.59 -15.72 10.28
CA PHE A 513 -27.68 -14.31 9.87
C PHE A 513 -26.99 -14.07 8.52
N TYR A 514 -25.79 -14.62 8.30
CA TYR A 514 -25.07 -14.51 7.03
C TYR A 514 -25.87 -15.13 5.86
N ILE A 515 -26.49 -16.29 6.07
CA ILE A 515 -27.39 -16.90 5.08
C ILE A 515 -28.63 -16.03 4.85
N SER A 516 -29.22 -15.44 5.90
CA SER A 516 -30.39 -14.55 5.78
C SER A 516 -30.09 -13.23 5.05
N LEU A 517 -28.86 -12.74 5.14
CA LEU A 517 -28.38 -11.61 4.34
C LEU A 517 -28.20 -12.04 2.88
N ARG A 518 -27.48 -13.16 2.65
CA ARG A 518 -27.18 -13.66 1.31
C ARG A 518 -28.43 -14.10 0.53
N SER A 519 -29.47 -14.60 1.19
CA SER A 519 -30.73 -14.98 0.53
C SER A 519 -31.56 -13.78 0.06
N LYS A 520 -31.35 -12.59 0.65
CA LYS A 520 -31.88 -11.32 0.14
C LYS A 520 -31.06 -10.83 -1.07
N ALA A 521 -29.74 -10.93 -1.01
CA ALA A 521 -28.84 -10.66 -2.13
C ALA A 521 -28.80 -11.82 -3.16
N LYS A 522 -29.91 -12.00 -3.89
CA LYS A 522 -30.07 -13.03 -4.94
C LYS A 522 -29.01 -12.92 -6.06
N ASP A 523 -28.90 -13.96 -6.88
CA ASP A 523 -27.72 -14.28 -7.70
C ASP A 523 -27.30 -13.23 -8.76
N ASN A 524 -28.15 -12.28 -9.12
CA ASN A 524 -27.84 -11.15 -10.02
C ASN A 524 -27.33 -9.89 -9.28
N SER A 525 -26.81 -10.03 -8.06
CA SER A 525 -26.35 -8.88 -7.28
C SER A 525 -25.00 -8.34 -7.74
N ALA A 526 -24.94 -7.02 -8.00
CA ALA A 526 -23.74 -6.35 -8.51
C ALA A 526 -22.70 -6.10 -7.40
N MET A 527 -23.15 -6.05 -6.15
CA MET A 527 -22.31 -6.11 -4.96
C MET A 527 -22.62 -7.39 -4.17
N PRO A 528 -21.99 -8.53 -4.51
CA PRO A 528 -22.28 -9.80 -3.85
C PRO A 528 -21.89 -9.76 -2.37
N ILE A 529 -22.70 -10.37 -1.52
CA ILE A 529 -22.38 -10.55 -0.09
C ILE A 529 -21.26 -11.59 0.03
N THR A 530 -20.03 -11.09 0.10
CA THR A 530 -18.80 -11.90 0.19
C THR A 530 -18.51 -12.36 1.61
N ALA A 531 -17.59 -13.33 1.74
CA ALA A 531 -17.07 -13.80 3.02
C ALA A 531 -16.48 -12.69 3.91
N ARG A 532 -16.12 -11.52 3.37
CA ARG A 532 -15.74 -10.33 4.14
C ARG A 532 -16.79 -9.95 5.19
N GLN A 533 -18.08 -10.09 4.85
CA GLN A 533 -19.17 -9.76 5.78
C GLN A 533 -19.27 -10.80 6.92
N LEU A 534 -18.94 -12.07 6.65
CA LEU A 534 -18.80 -13.09 7.69
C LEU A 534 -17.61 -12.79 8.62
N GLU A 535 -16.47 -12.39 8.05
CA GLU A 535 -15.30 -11.92 8.83
C GLU A 535 -15.61 -10.65 9.64
N ALA A 536 -16.47 -9.75 9.14
CA ALA A 536 -16.93 -8.57 9.87
C ALA A 536 -17.80 -8.94 11.08
N LEU A 537 -18.78 -9.83 10.90
CA LEU A 537 -19.63 -10.33 11.97
C LEU A 537 -18.81 -10.98 13.09
N ILE A 538 -17.81 -11.82 12.74
CA ILE A 538 -16.92 -12.46 13.72
C ILE A 538 -16.10 -11.40 14.48
N ARG A 539 -15.44 -10.46 13.78
CA ARG A 539 -14.65 -9.39 14.42
C ARG A 539 -15.47 -8.51 15.35
N LEU A 540 -16.73 -8.21 14.99
CA LEU A 540 -17.64 -7.44 15.82
C LEU A 540 -18.14 -8.25 17.03
N ALA A 541 -18.42 -9.55 16.88
CA ALA A 541 -18.88 -10.40 17.98
C ALA A 541 -17.76 -10.68 19.00
N GLU A 542 -16.52 -10.89 18.54
CA GLU A 542 -15.35 -10.86 19.42
C GLU A 542 -15.18 -9.52 20.14
N ALA A 543 -15.45 -8.38 19.47
CA ALA A 543 -15.34 -7.06 20.10
C ALA A 543 -16.40 -6.87 21.20
N SER A 544 -17.63 -7.38 21.00
CA SER A 544 -18.65 -7.44 22.06
C SER A 544 -18.17 -8.28 23.25
N ALA A 545 -17.67 -9.50 23.03
CA ALA A 545 -17.17 -10.36 24.11
C ALA A 545 -15.98 -9.75 24.88
N ARG A 546 -15.04 -9.08 24.17
CA ARG A 546 -13.95 -8.31 24.79
C ARG A 546 -14.45 -7.17 25.67
N LEU A 547 -15.50 -6.45 25.24
CA LEU A 547 -16.13 -5.39 26.06
C LEU A 547 -16.82 -5.94 27.32
N ARG A 548 -17.18 -7.23 27.37
CA ARG A 548 -17.67 -7.93 28.57
C ARG A 548 -16.56 -8.54 29.44
N LEU A 549 -15.29 -8.38 29.05
CA LEU A 549 -14.13 -9.10 29.60
C LEU A 549 -14.29 -10.63 29.62
N SER A 550 -14.87 -11.19 28.55
CA SER A 550 -15.24 -12.60 28.47
C SER A 550 -14.47 -13.33 27.37
N ASP A 551 -13.83 -14.46 27.71
CA ASP A 551 -13.08 -15.30 26.76
C ASP A 551 -13.96 -16.19 25.86
N TYR A 552 -15.29 -15.99 25.87
CA TYR A 552 -16.23 -16.69 25.01
C TYR A 552 -17.22 -15.71 24.38
N VAL A 553 -17.40 -15.80 23.06
CA VAL A 553 -18.45 -15.10 22.31
C VAL A 553 -19.75 -15.89 22.44
N THR A 554 -20.80 -15.27 22.97
CA THR A 554 -22.12 -15.91 23.17
C THR A 554 -23.09 -15.58 22.05
N ALA A 555 -24.21 -16.30 21.95
CA ALA A 555 -25.29 -15.93 21.04
C ALA A 555 -25.86 -14.51 21.32
N GLU A 556 -25.75 -14.02 22.55
CA GLU A 556 -26.17 -12.67 22.94
C GLU A 556 -25.19 -11.58 22.43
N ASP A 557 -23.88 -11.87 22.34
CA ASP A 557 -22.93 -11.00 21.63
C ASP A 557 -23.28 -10.90 20.15
N VAL A 558 -23.63 -12.03 19.53
CA VAL A 558 -24.03 -12.07 18.12
C VAL A 558 -25.31 -11.26 17.91
N GLU A 559 -26.35 -11.40 18.76
CA GLU A 559 -27.60 -10.65 18.59
C GLU A 559 -27.40 -9.12 18.70
N ARG A 560 -26.51 -8.67 19.60
CA ARG A 560 -26.09 -7.25 19.67
C ARG A 560 -25.48 -6.78 18.34
N VAL A 561 -24.59 -7.58 17.76
CA VAL A 561 -23.93 -7.28 16.48
C VAL A 561 -24.92 -7.31 15.31
N VAL A 562 -25.80 -8.31 15.25
CA VAL A 562 -26.89 -8.42 14.26
C VAL A 562 -27.74 -7.15 14.27
N LYS A 563 -28.10 -6.63 15.45
CA LYS A 563 -28.86 -5.38 15.59
C LYS A 563 -28.10 -4.16 15.05
N ILE A 564 -26.79 -4.08 15.28
CA ILE A 564 -25.94 -2.98 14.79
C ILE A 564 -25.79 -3.04 13.26
N VAL A 565 -25.51 -4.22 12.71
CA VAL A 565 -25.34 -4.44 11.25
C VAL A 565 -26.66 -4.21 10.51
N ARG A 566 -27.79 -4.69 11.04
CA ARG A 566 -29.12 -4.41 10.47
C ARG A 566 -29.39 -2.90 10.41
N LYS A 567 -29.21 -2.17 11.51
CA LYS A 567 -29.41 -0.71 11.53
C LYS A 567 -28.47 0.04 10.58
N SER A 568 -27.24 -0.43 10.42
CA SER A 568 -26.29 0.12 9.43
C SER A 568 -26.78 -0.06 7.99
N LEU A 569 -27.27 -1.25 7.64
CA LEU A 569 -27.83 -1.54 6.32
C LEU A 569 -29.15 -0.77 6.07
N GLU A 570 -30.05 -0.74 7.06
CA GLU A 570 -31.32 0.00 7.02
C GLU A 570 -31.13 1.50 6.74
N GLN A 571 -30.03 2.11 7.16
CA GLN A 571 -29.74 3.52 6.88
C GLN A 571 -29.24 3.81 5.45
N ILE A 572 -28.75 2.81 4.71
CA ILE A 572 -28.12 3.01 3.39
C ILE A 572 -28.84 2.32 2.24
N ALA A 573 -29.69 1.33 2.54
CA ALA A 573 -30.18 0.35 1.57
C ALA A 573 -31.71 0.19 1.56
N ILE A 574 -32.48 1.22 1.89
CA ILE A 574 -33.94 1.22 1.61
C ILE A 574 -34.16 1.65 0.16
N ASP A 575 -34.89 0.86 -0.62
CA ASP A 575 -35.31 1.23 -1.98
C ASP A 575 -36.53 2.18 -1.94
N PRO A 576 -36.46 3.37 -2.55
CA PRO A 576 -37.60 4.29 -2.63
C PRO A 576 -38.84 3.76 -3.37
N GLU A 577 -38.70 2.80 -4.31
CA GLU A 577 -39.85 2.24 -5.05
C GLU A 577 -40.61 1.17 -4.23
N THR A 578 -39.96 0.45 -3.31
CA THR A 578 -40.56 -0.69 -2.59
C THR A 578 -40.60 -0.58 -1.07
N GLY A 579 -39.74 0.25 -0.46
CA GLY A 579 -39.54 0.30 0.98
C GLY A 579 -38.81 -0.92 1.57
N GLU A 580 -38.37 -1.87 0.75
CA GLU A 580 -37.58 -3.03 1.18
C GLU A 580 -36.07 -2.73 1.22
N ILE A 581 -35.28 -3.65 1.78
CA ILE A 581 -33.83 -3.52 1.88
C ILE A 581 -33.15 -3.99 0.58
N ASP A 582 -32.91 -3.08 -0.35
CA ASP A 582 -32.12 -3.26 -1.57
C ASP A 582 -30.68 -2.71 -1.37
N ILE A 583 -29.77 -3.62 -0.96
CA ILE A 583 -28.31 -3.37 -0.82
C ILE A 583 -27.67 -2.98 -2.16
N ASP A 584 -28.28 -3.41 -3.26
CA ASP A 584 -27.79 -3.27 -4.62
C ASP A 584 -28.09 -1.86 -5.16
N TYR A 585 -29.28 -1.33 -4.86
CA TYR A 585 -29.64 0.07 -5.07
C TYR A 585 -28.62 1.01 -4.39
N ALA A 586 -28.36 0.78 -3.08
CA ALA A 586 -27.46 1.58 -2.26
C ALA A 586 -26.09 1.82 -2.92
N PHE A 587 -25.45 0.74 -3.35
CA PHE A 587 -24.07 0.77 -3.83
C PHE A 587 -23.93 0.98 -5.35
N THR A 588 -24.98 0.90 -6.16
CA THR A 588 -24.85 1.04 -7.64
C THR A 588 -25.78 2.05 -8.30
N GLY A 589 -26.70 2.66 -7.54
CA GLY A 589 -27.70 3.57 -8.12
C GLY A 589 -28.62 2.94 -9.16
N THR A 590 -28.82 1.62 -9.06
CA THR A 590 -29.83 0.89 -9.82
C THR A 590 -30.46 -0.16 -8.92
N SER A 591 -31.75 -0.02 -8.63
CA SER A 591 -32.48 -1.05 -7.89
C SER A 591 -32.59 -2.32 -8.73
N LYS A 592 -32.80 -3.47 -8.08
CA LYS A 592 -32.90 -4.75 -8.78
C LYS A 592 -33.92 -4.70 -9.92
N SER A 593 -35.09 -4.08 -9.69
CA SER A 593 -36.15 -3.93 -10.71
C SER A 593 -35.68 -3.12 -11.92
N GLN A 594 -34.86 -2.08 -11.73
CA GLN A 594 -34.28 -1.31 -12.83
C GLN A 594 -33.24 -2.12 -13.61
N ARG A 595 -32.42 -2.94 -12.94
CA ARG A 595 -31.44 -3.80 -13.63
C ARG A 595 -32.08 -4.93 -14.42
N ASP A 596 -33.09 -5.59 -13.86
CA ASP A 596 -33.81 -6.66 -14.57
C ASP A 596 -34.45 -6.10 -15.86
N ARG A 597 -35.03 -4.88 -15.81
CA ARG A 597 -35.51 -4.14 -16.99
C ARG A 597 -34.40 -3.78 -17.99
N ILE A 598 -33.22 -3.33 -17.52
CA ILE A 598 -32.04 -3.07 -18.37
C ILE A 598 -31.58 -4.34 -19.09
N LEU A 599 -31.59 -5.50 -18.42
CA LEU A 599 -31.23 -6.80 -19.03
C LEU A 599 -32.24 -7.25 -20.10
N ILE A 600 -33.54 -7.02 -19.87
CA ILE A 600 -34.60 -7.30 -20.86
C ILE A 600 -34.43 -6.39 -22.08
N LEU A 601 -34.36 -5.06 -21.89
CA LEU A 601 -34.15 -4.09 -22.98
C LEU A 601 -32.86 -4.36 -23.76
N ARG A 602 -31.78 -4.77 -23.07
CA ARG A 602 -30.53 -5.16 -23.73
C ARG A 602 -30.72 -6.38 -24.63
N LYS A 603 -31.39 -7.45 -24.18
CA LYS A 603 -31.68 -8.62 -25.02
C LYS A 603 -32.51 -8.27 -26.26
N ILE A 604 -33.56 -7.48 -26.08
CA ILE A 604 -34.40 -6.99 -27.18
C ILE A 604 -33.56 -6.26 -28.24
N ILE A 605 -32.59 -5.43 -27.82
CA ILE A 605 -31.65 -4.76 -28.74
C ILE A 605 -30.65 -5.74 -29.36
N GLU A 606 -30.11 -6.71 -28.61
CA GLU A 606 -29.21 -7.75 -29.12
C GLU A 606 -29.87 -8.68 -30.15
N GLU A 607 -31.17 -8.95 -30.01
CA GLU A 607 -31.97 -9.71 -30.98
C GLU A 607 -32.28 -8.86 -32.22
N LEU A 608 -32.82 -7.65 -32.04
CA LEU A 608 -33.18 -6.77 -33.16
C LEU A 608 -31.95 -6.26 -33.95
N GLU A 609 -30.77 -6.08 -33.35
CA GLU A 609 -29.56 -5.68 -34.09
C GLU A 609 -29.04 -6.77 -35.05
N THR A 610 -29.46 -8.04 -34.88
CA THR A 610 -29.17 -9.12 -35.86
C THR A 610 -30.10 -9.10 -37.06
N THR A 611 -31.36 -8.69 -36.86
CA THR A 611 -32.40 -8.65 -37.91
C THR A 611 -32.39 -7.35 -38.71
N HIS A 612 -32.01 -6.23 -38.08
CA HIS A 612 -32.03 -4.91 -38.69
C HIS A 612 -30.62 -4.36 -38.92
N GLU A 613 -30.20 -4.28 -40.20
CA GLU A 613 -28.88 -3.79 -40.63
C GLU A 613 -28.49 -2.42 -40.01
N LYS A 614 -29.46 -1.58 -39.67
CA LYS A 614 -29.24 -0.23 -39.11
C LYS A 614 -29.18 -0.19 -37.57
N GLY A 615 -29.36 -1.32 -36.89
CA GLY A 615 -29.61 -1.43 -35.45
C GLY A 615 -31.10 -1.62 -35.13
N ALA A 616 -31.41 -1.85 -33.86
CA ALA A 616 -32.76 -2.02 -33.35
C ALA A 616 -33.59 -0.72 -33.44
N PRO A 617 -34.79 -0.70 -34.06
CA PRO A 617 -35.65 0.48 -34.12
C PRO A 617 -36.26 0.83 -32.74
N GLU A 618 -36.32 2.10 -32.38
CA GLU A 618 -36.84 2.56 -31.07
C GLU A 618 -38.30 2.13 -30.84
N GLU A 619 -39.17 2.28 -31.85
CA GLU A 619 -40.59 1.90 -31.78
C GLU A 619 -40.79 0.39 -31.56
N GLU A 620 -39.91 -0.43 -32.12
CA GLU A 620 -39.97 -1.89 -32.01
C GLU A 620 -39.39 -2.39 -30.67
N VAL A 621 -38.30 -1.76 -30.19
CA VAL A 621 -37.77 -1.97 -28.84
C VAL A 621 -38.81 -1.60 -27.78
N LEU A 622 -39.53 -0.49 -27.94
CA LEU A 622 -40.58 -0.08 -27.01
C LEU A 622 -41.78 -1.03 -27.04
N ARG A 623 -42.22 -1.50 -28.21
CA ARG A 623 -43.31 -2.50 -28.32
C ARG A 623 -42.94 -3.81 -27.60
N MET A 624 -41.76 -4.35 -27.86
CA MET A 624 -41.29 -5.57 -27.21
C MET A 624 -41.05 -5.37 -25.70
N ALA A 625 -40.74 -4.16 -25.25
CA ALA A 625 -40.64 -3.83 -23.83
C ALA A 625 -42.03 -3.85 -23.15
N GLU A 626 -43.08 -3.34 -23.80
CA GLU A 626 -44.47 -3.43 -23.31
C GLU A 626 -44.98 -4.88 -23.28
N GLU A 627 -44.62 -5.70 -24.28
CA GLU A 627 -44.90 -7.15 -24.32
C GLU A 627 -44.26 -7.89 -23.12
N GLU A 628 -43.06 -7.48 -22.68
CA GLU A 628 -42.38 -7.95 -21.46
C GLU A 628 -42.81 -7.22 -20.16
N GLY A 629 -43.88 -6.41 -20.20
CA GLY A 629 -44.46 -5.74 -19.03
C GLY A 629 -43.72 -4.49 -18.54
N ILE A 630 -42.93 -3.84 -19.40
CA ILE A 630 -42.24 -2.57 -19.14
C ILE A 630 -42.99 -1.44 -19.86
N ASP A 631 -43.64 -0.57 -19.10
CA ASP A 631 -44.27 0.68 -19.58
C ASP A 631 -43.34 1.46 -20.54
N ALA A 632 -43.84 1.89 -21.70
CA ALA A 632 -43.03 2.53 -22.74
C ALA A 632 -42.37 3.84 -22.29
N HIS A 633 -42.97 4.61 -21.37
CA HIS A 633 -42.33 5.83 -20.84
C HIS A 633 -41.14 5.46 -19.96
N LYS A 634 -41.28 4.48 -19.05
CA LYS A 634 -40.19 3.99 -18.20
C LYS A 634 -39.12 3.24 -19.01
N ALA A 635 -39.50 2.53 -20.07
CA ALA A 635 -38.56 1.93 -21.03
C ALA A 635 -37.73 3.01 -21.75
N LYS A 636 -38.35 4.08 -22.25
CA LYS A 636 -37.67 5.20 -22.91
C LYS A 636 -36.71 5.95 -21.98
N GLU A 637 -37.08 6.12 -20.71
CA GLU A 637 -36.20 6.67 -19.66
C GLU A 637 -34.96 5.79 -19.44
N ILE A 638 -35.15 4.47 -19.36
CA ILE A 638 -34.05 3.50 -19.20
C ILE A 638 -33.14 3.48 -20.43
N LEU A 639 -33.69 3.53 -21.66
CA LEU A 639 -32.91 3.62 -22.90
C LEU A 639 -32.05 4.90 -22.97
N ALA A 640 -32.55 6.03 -22.47
CA ALA A 640 -31.76 7.25 -22.35
C ALA A 640 -30.57 7.07 -21.39
N LYS A 641 -30.80 6.49 -20.20
CA LYS A 641 -29.76 6.21 -19.19
C LYS A 641 -28.73 5.18 -19.68
N MET A 642 -29.15 4.13 -20.39
CA MET A 642 -28.24 3.15 -21.01
C MET A 642 -27.36 3.77 -22.09
N ARG A 643 -27.88 4.77 -22.83
CA ARG A 643 -27.10 5.53 -23.83
C ARG A 643 -26.09 6.47 -23.17
N GLU A 644 -26.46 7.14 -22.08
CA GLU A 644 -25.56 8.02 -21.31
C GLU A 644 -24.42 7.25 -20.62
N ARG A 645 -24.71 6.04 -20.14
CA ARG A 645 -23.70 5.12 -19.55
C ARG A 645 -22.82 4.43 -20.59
N GLY A 646 -23.17 4.49 -21.87
CA GLY A 646 -22.44 3.83 -22.95
C GLY A 646 -22.61 2.30 -22.98
N ASP A 647 -23.74 1.80 -22.49
CA ASP A 647 -24.16 0.39 -22.64
C ASP A 647 -24.72 0.15 -24.06
N VAL A 648 -25.40 1.16 -24.61
CA VAL A 648 -25.91 1.20 -25.99
C VAL A 648 -25.50 2.50 -26.68
N TYR A 649 -25.38 2.47 -28.01
CA TYR A 649 -25.15 3.66 -28.82
C TYR A 649 -26.22 3.78 -29.92
N SER A 650 -26.41 5.00 -30.42
CA SER A 650 -27.39 5.29 -31.45
C SER A 650 -26.69 5.61 -32.77
N PRO A 651 -26.57 4.66 -33.72
CA PRO A 651 -25.90 4.89 -35.01
C PRO A 651 -26.69 5.81 -35.94
N ARG A 652 -28.01 5.93 -35.73
CA ARG A 652 -28.94 6.87 -36.38
C ARG A 652 -30.06 7.22 -35.41
N ILE A 653 -30.65 8.41 -35.55
CA ILE A 653 -31.83 8.86 -34.78
C ILE A 653 -32.93 7.80 -34.89
N GLY A 654 -33.46 7.34 -33.74
CA GLY A 654 -34.48 6.28 -33.66
C GLY A 654 -33.95 4.85 -33.78
N TYR A 655 -32.63 4.63 -33.74
CA TYR A 655 -32.00 3.30 -33.79
C TYR A 655 -30.98 3.13 -32.66
N TYR A 656 -30.86 1.91 -32.15
CA TYR A 656 -29.96 1.52 -31.06
C TYR A 656 -29.13 0.27 -31.43
N ARG A 657 -27.93 0.14 -30.84
CA ARG A 657 -27.07 -1.05 -30.89
C ARG A 657 -26.31 -1.19 -29.57
N VAL A 658 -25.92 -2.41 -29.19
CA VAL A 658 -25.15 -2.65 -27.96
C VAL A 658 -23.68 -2.31 -28.15
N VAL A 659 -23.06 -1.69 -27.14
CA VAL A 659 -21.62 -1.44 -27.12
C VAL A 659 -20.89 -2.70 -26.67
N ARG A 660 -20.27 -3.39 -27.63
CA ARG A 660 -19.38 -4.52 -27.35
C ARG A 660 -17.98 -3.99 -26.99
N ARG A 661 -17.35 -4.58 -25.97
CA ARG A 661 -15.99 -4.27 -25.52
C ARG A 661 -15.15 -5.52 -25.70
N ASP A 662 -14.27 -5.51 -26.70
CA ASP A 662 -13.28 -6.54 -26.98
C ASP A 662 -11.97 -6.26 -26.22
#